data_AF-A0A8T7FW70-F1
#
_entry.id   AF-A0A8T7FW70-F1
#
_cell.length_a   1.000
_cell.length_b   1.000
_cell.length_c   1.000
_cell.angle_alpha   90.00
_cell.angle_beta   90.00
_cell.angle_gamma   90.00
#
_symmetry.space_group_name_H-M   'P 1'
#
loop_
_entity.id
_entity.type
_entity.pdbx_description
1 polymer ?
#
loop_
_entity_poly.entity_id
_entity_poly.type
_entity_poly.pdbx_seq_one_letter_code
_entity_poly.pdbx_strand_id
1 'polypeptide(L)'
;MTVRETNSPLKPTQRLITFAAFVIVLLLAGAELFSVGWGSGNWLGQLSSKWALALAGFTLGVLALAAGLYGLLWEQPRVIQWRAVLLSLTTRLNGLRWLLAALVAAVPAWLFAYSSLSLIFTGLFLRLLIFVIVIAVVAVLLSRSEESLLTWSSVLSAGVIAGAVFVLAEALTLVTNYPFALYWSEGNRIWDYSVGFGAERYNYSGPEPIFAWIDRGRQSLWGLPFLLDNASIALVRLWSAILFTLPYAILGWAVFRPLKEARWQWLLLGLWALLFLNQGPIYTPLVLSAILVALARRRPIWIALPFVFVAGYYAELSRFTWMFAPAMWAVMATLADPIDDKLGWKDWLKAAALAVAATWTGGIPFLIGNLRSLLPSDAPAVEIDPAAAAQGEVGINTIEGATAVIGNQDYIWDRLLPNATYAPGVLLALVLACLPLLLLLAYLVYTRRWKLNLWQVLAVAGPLGAFLVVGLIASSKVGGGTNLHNLDMFLIGMLFAAALAWEAGLYKHLASLANASAWNKALLLGIVMIPAFTPMIQARPLQLPTPDKVENALSAIQESVSCAAQHGEVLFMDQRQLLTFGFVENVPLLPEYEKKYVMDQALSANVSYFDEFYTRLEAHEFSLIVIDRQAIRFQNDGKLDVENNAWVQWVTVPLVEHYESIQNYKQVGVEMFAPIGRSYDCPTYGE
;
A
#
# COMPACT_ATOMS: atom_id res chain seq x y z
N MET A 1 33.25 -6.58 -9.26
CA MET A 1 34.46 -5.74 -9.30
C MET A 1 34.53 -4.96 -8.00
N THR A 2 35.52 -5.27 -7.16
CA THR A 2 35.78 -4.63 -5.87
C THR A 2 36.60 -3.36 -6.10
N VAL A 3 35.94 -2.24 -6.32
CA VAL A 3 36.56 -0.95 -5.96
C VAL A 3 36.80 -1.05 -4.46
N ARG A 4 38.06 -0.90 -4.02
CA ARG A 4 38.38 -0.71 -2.60
C ARG A 4 37.60 0.51 -2.13
N GLU A 5 36.46 0.31 -1.48
CA GLU A 5 35.79 1.36 -0.72
C GLU A 5 36.68 1.66 0.49
N THR A 6 37.65 2.54 0.33
CA THR A 6 38.36 3.13 1.46
C THR A 6 37.41 4.13 2.10
N ASN A 7 36.81 3.74 3.22
CA ASN A 7 36.08 4.69 4.06
C ASN A 7 37.11 5.71 4.56
N SER A 8 37.08 6.93 4.02
CA SER A 8 37.86 8.03 4.59
C SER A 8 37.50 8.18 6.06
N PRO A 9 38.47 8.29 6.98
CA PRO A 9 38.17 8.42 8.40
C PRO A 9 37.26 9.63 8.63
N LEU A 10 36.23 9.46 9.46
CA LEU A 10 35.32 10.54 9.81
C LEU A 10 36.09 11.69 10.44
N LYS A 11 35.74 12.93 10.07
CA LYS A 11 36.26 14.13 10.74
C LYS A 11 35.86 14.12 12.23
N PRO A 12 36.64 14.74 13.13
CA PRO A 12 36.30 14.78 14.56
C PRO A 12 34.88 15.29 14.84
N THR A 13 34.44 16.33 14.12
CA THR A 13 33.08 16.85 14.23
C THR A 13 32.01 15.85 13.80
N GLN A 14 32.27 15.07 12.75
CA GLN A 14 31.34 14.03 12.29
C GLN A 14 31.25 12.88 13.30
N ARG A 15 32.38 12.45 13.88
CA ARG A 15 32.40 11.44 14.94
C ARG A 15 31.55 11.89 16.14
N LEU A 16 31.71 13.14 16.56
CA LEU A 16 30.93 13.72 17.66
C LEU A 16 29.43 13.78 17.34
N ILE A 17 29.05 14.27 16.15
CA ILE A 17 27.64 14.35 15.74
C ILE A 17 27.02 12.96 15.66
N THR A 18 27.70 11.98 15.05
CA THR A 18 27.21 10.61 14.95
C THR A 18 27.02 9.99 16.34
N PHE A 19 27.99 10.17 17.23
CA PHE A 19 27.89 9.67 18.60
C PHE A 19 26.75 10.34 19.37
N ALA A 20 26.63 11.67 19.31
CA ALA A 20 25.57 12.43 19.97
C ALA A 20 24.18 12.02 19.48
N ALA A 21 23.99 11.90 18.16
CA ALA A 21 22.73 11.45 17.57
C ALA A 21 22.35 10.04 18.05
N PHE A 22 23.32 9.12 18.11
CA PHE A 22 23.08 7.78 18.61
C PHE A 22 22.71 7.78 20.10
N VAL A 23 23.41 8.56 20.93
CA VAL A 23 23.09 8.71 22.36
C VAL A 23 21.69 9.30 22.56
N ILE A 24 21.28 10.28 21.75
CA ILE A 24 19.91 10.83 21.80
C ILE A 24 18.88 9.73 21.52
N VAL A 25 19.07 8.92 20.46
CA VAL A 25 18.16 7.80 20.16
C VAL A 25 18.11 6.79 21.32
N LEU A 26 19.25 6.47 21.93
CA LEU A 26 19.32 5.57 23.08
C LEU A 26 18.55 6.13 24.30
N LEU A 27 18.72 7.42 24.60
CA LEU A 27 18.02 8.09 25.71
C LEU A 27 16.51 8.13 25.48
N LEU A 28 16.07 8.45 24.26
CA LEU A 28 14.65 8.51 23.91
C LEU A 28 14.02 7.11 23.91
N ALA A 29 14.70 6.10 23.39
CA ALA A 29 14.26 4.70 23.48
C ALA A 29 14.18 4.22 24.94
N GLY A 30 15.12 4.65 25.79
CA GLY A 30 15.07 4.38 27.23
C GLY A 30 13.92 5.07 27.94
N ALA A 31 13.61 6.31 27.57
CA ALA A 31 12.46 7.04 28.09
C ALA A 31 11.13 6.36 27.67
N GLU A 32 11.01 5.92 26.41
CA GLU A 32 9.86 5.15 25.94
C GLU A 32 9.72 3.84 26.73
N LEU A 33 10.79 3.06 26.87
CA LEU A 33 10.74 1.80 27.62
C LEU A 33 10.40 2.01 29.10
N PHE A 34 10.94 3.06 29.73
CA PHE A 34 10.62 3.45 31.10
C PHE A 34 9.14 3.80 31.23
N SER A 35 8.59 4.59 30.29
CA SER A 35 7.17 4.97 30.30
C SER A 35 6.23 3.77 30.22
N VAL A 36 6.63 2.72 29.50
CA VAL A 36 5.87 1.46 29.41
C VAL A 36 5.90 0.68 30.73
N GLY A 37 7.05 0.66 31.42
CA GLY A 37 7.22 -0.05 32.67
C GLY A 37 6.67 0.68 33.90
N TRP A 38 6.57 2.00 33.84
CA TRP A 38 6.13 2.85 34.96
C TRP A 38 4.66 2.58 35.34
N GLY A 39 4.39 2.47 36.64
CA GLY A 39 3.08 2.09 37.17
C GLY A 39 2.83 0.57 37.20
N SER A 40 3.80 -0.26 36.80
CA SER A 40 3.64 -1.72 36.77
C SER A 40 3.73 -2.42 38.13
N GLY A 41 4.19 -1.75 39.19
CA GLY A 41 4.30 -2.32 40.54
C GLY A 41 5.04 -1.41 41.53
N ASN A 42 5.35 -1.89 42.73
CA ASN A 42 5.93 -1.07 43.81
C ASN A 42 7.31 -1.57 44.31
N TRP A 43 8.08 -2.28 43.47
CA TRP A 43 9.34 -2.88 43.88
C TRP A 43 10.50 -1.88 43.87
N LEU A 44 10.60 -1.04 42.84
CA LEU A 44 11.56 0.06 42.74
C LEU A 44 10.84 1.31 42.23
N GLY A 45 10.44 2.20 43.14
CA GLY A 45 9.50 3.28 42.80
C GLY A 45 8.16 2.68 42.35
N GLN A 46 7.68 3.06 41.17
CA GLN A 46 6.46 2.49 40.55
C GLN A 46 6.75 1.37 39.53
N LEU A 47 7.89 0.68 39.64
CA LEU A 47 8.23 -0.46 38.79
C LEU A 47 8.02 -1.79 39.51
N SER A 48 7.47 -2.78 38.81
CA SER A 48 7.55 -4.19 39.21
C SER A 48 8.99 -4.73 39.09
N SER A 49 9.30 -5.84 39.77
CA SER A 49 10.63 -6.48 39.69
C SER A 49 11.00 -6.89 38.26
N LYS A 50 10.03 -7.38 37.46
CA LYS A 50 10.24 -7.75 36.05
C LYS A 50 10.64 -6.52 35.21
N TRP A 51 9.91 -5.42 35.35
CA TRP A 51 10.20 -4.19 34.59
C TRP A 51 11.47 -3.49 35.06
N ALA A 52 11.76 -3.51 36.37
CA ALA A 52 13.02 -2.99 36.90
C ALA A 52 14.22 -3.77 36.37
N LEU A 53 14.16 -5.10 36.32
CA LEU A 53 15.21 -5.94 35.72
C LEU A 53 15.33 -5.71 34.20
N ALA A 54 14.20 -5.60 33.49
CA ALA A 54 14.20 -5.31 32.06
C ALA A 54 14.84 -3.95 31.75
N LEU A 55 14.53 -2.91 32.53
CA LEU A 55 15.12 -1.58 32.39
C LEU A 55 16.60 -1.57 32.76
N ALA A 56 17.01 -2.29 33.81
CA ALA A 56 18.42 -2.44 34.17
C ALA A 56 19.20 -3.14 33.04
N GLY A 57 18.67 -4.24 32.50
CA GLY A 57 19.24 -4.97 31.37
C GLY A 57 19.32 -4.10 30.11
N PHE A 58 18.25 -3.36 29.79
CA PHE A 58 18.23 -2.41 28.68
C PHE A 58 19.28 -1.31 28.87
N THR A 59 19.38 -0.73 30.07
CA THR A 59 20.35 0.32 30.39
C THR A 59 21.79 -0.19 30.22
N LEU A 60 22.09 -1.38 30.73
CA LEU A 60 23.39 -2.03 30.53
C LEU A 60 23.69 -2.27 29.04
N GLY A 61 22.69 -2.74 28.28
CA GLY A 61 22.79 -2.92 26.83
C GLY A 61 23.06 -1.61 26.09
N VAL A 62 22.33 -0.55 26.43
CA VAL A 62 22.50 0.79 25.88
C VAL A 62 23.88 1.35 26.18
N LEU A 63 24.38 1.21 27.42
CA LEU A 63 25.72 1.63 27.80
C LEU A 63 26.79 0.84 27.04
N ALA A 64 26.60 -0.46 26.86
CA ALA A 64 27.51 -1.29 26.06
C ALA A 64 27.52 -0.87 24.58
N LEU A 65 26.36 -0.57 23.99
CA LEU A 65 26.25 -0.08 22.61
C LEU A 65 26.92 1.29 22.45
N ALA A 66 26.70 2.22 23.38
CA ALA A 66 27.36 3.52 23.38
C ALA A 66 28.88 3.38 23.54
N ALA A 67 29.37 2.57 24.48
CA ALA A 67 30.79 2.33 24.67
C ALA A 67 31.42 1.66 23.44
N GLY A 68 30.72 0.70 22.81
CA GLY A 68 31.14 0.05 21.57
C GLY A 68 31.26 1.04 20.41
N LEU A 69 30.24 1.88 20.19
CA LEU A 69 30.27 2.91 19.15
C LEU A 69 31.38 3.95 19.40
N TYR A 70 31.53 4.40 20.65
CA TYR A 70 32.62 5.30 21.04
C TYR A 70 33.98 4.66 20.73
N GLY A 71 34.19 3.41 21.13
CA GLY A 71 35.43 2.69 20.87
C GLY A 71 35.72 2.50 19.37
N LEU A 72 34.68 2.32 18.54
CA LEU A 72 34.81 2.26 17.08
C LEU A 72 35.16 3.63 16.48
N LEU A 73 34.48 4.70 16.89
CA LEU A 73 34.67 6.04 16.34
C LEU A 73 36.02 6.66 16.77
N TRP A 74 36.54 6.32 17.94
CA TRP A 74 37.83 6.80 18.46
C TRP A 74 38.95 5.76 18.43
N GLU A 75 38.76 4.65 17.70
CA GLU A 75 39.82 3.67 17.42
C GLU A 75 40.50 3.14 18.70
N GLN A 76 39.70 2.79 19.70
CA GLN A 76 40.20 2.27 20.98
C GLN A 76 40.88 0.90 20.78
N PRO A 77 42.09 0.66 21.32
CA PRO A 77 42.89 -0.53 21.00
C PRO A 77 42.16 -1.86 21.24
N ARG A 78 41.42 -1.98 22.34
CA ARG A 78 40.64 -3.20 22.65
C ARG A 78 39.53 -3.45 21.63
N VAL A 79 38.85 -2.40 21.16
CA VAL A 79 37.77 -2.52 20.17
C VAL A 79 38.32 -2.84 18.78
N ILE A 80 39.52 -2.36 18.44
CA ILE A 80 40.22 -2.73 17.20
C ILE A 80 40.52 -4.23 17.17
N GLN A 81 40.94 -4.84 18.28
CA GLN A 81 41.16 -6.29 18.34
C GLN A 81 39.88 -7.07 18.07
N TRP A 82 38.75 -6.67 18.69
CA TRP A 82 37.45 -7.27 18.42
C TRP A 82 36.98 -7.08 16.98
N ARG A 83 37.22 -5.90 16.41
CA ARG A 83 36.96 -5.61 14.99
C ARG A 83 37.66 -6.62 14.07
N ALA A 84 38.95 -6.90 14.32
CA ALA A 84 39.71 -7.87 13.52
C ALA A 84 39.12 -9.29 13.62
N VAL A 85 38.69 -9.71 14.82
CA VAL A 85 38.04 -11.01 15.02
C VAL A 85 36.72 -11.07 14.24
N LEU A 86 35.86 -10.06 14.35
CA LEU A 86 34.59 -10.00 13.63
C LEU A 86 34.78 -10.02 12.11
N LEU A 87 35.76 -9.27 11.59
CA LEU A 87 36.11 -9.30 10.17
C LEU A 87 36.54 -10.72 9.74
N SER A 88 37.36 -11.40 10.54
CA SER A 88 37.79 -12.77 10.25
C SER A 88 36.64 -13.79 10.27
N LEU A 89 35.61 -13.57 11.09
CA LEU A 89 34.41 -14.41 11.12
C LEU A 89 33.55 -14.17 9.88
N THR A 90 33.29 -12.91 9.53
CA THR A 90 32.44 -12.57 8.38
C THR A 90 32.99 -13.11 7.05
N THR A 91 34.31 -13.16 6.89
CA THR A 91 34.95 -13.72 5.69
C THR A 91 34.86 -15.25 5.62
N ARG A 92 34.79 -15.95 6.76
CA ARG A 92 34.66 -17.42 6.83
C ARG A 92 33.23 -17.93 6.57
N LEU A 93 32.22 -17.08 6.75
CA LEU A 93 30.80 -17.48 6.68
C LEU A 93 30.27 -17.73 5.24
N ASN A 94 31.03 -17.43 4.19
CA ASN A 94 30.68 -17.72 2.79
C ASN A 94 29.21 -17.42 2.43
N GLY A 95 28.40 -18.44 2.11
CA GLY A 95 26.96 -18.31 1.81
C GLY A 95 26.07 -18.23 3.06
N LEU A 96 26.50 -18.81 4.18
CA LEU A 96 25.75 -18.86 5.44
C LEU A 96 25.41 -17.46 5.99
N ARG A 97 26.26 -16.46 5.71
CA ARG A 97 25.98 -15.07 6.09
C ARG A 97 24.67 -14.52 5.53
N TRP A 98 24.21 -14.99 4.36
CA TRP A 98 22.95 -14.55 3.77
C TRP A 98 21.76 -15.11 4.55
N LEU A 99 21.85 -16.39 4.94
CA LEU A 99 20.86 -16.99 5.82
C LEU A 99 20.84 -16.28 7.18
N LEU A 100 22.01 -16.01 7.78
CA LEU A 100 22.11 -15.27 9.03
C LEU A 100 21.57 -13.83 8.90
N ALA A 101 21.86 -13.13 7.81
CA ALA A 101 21.33 -11.80 7.54
C ALA A 101 19.81 -11.81 7.42
N ALA A 102 19.24 -12.79 6.71
CA ALA A 102 17.80 -12.97 6.61
C ALA A 102 17.17 -13.27 7.97
N LEU A 103 17.78 -14.15 8.77
CA LEU A 103 17.31 -14.49 10.13
C LEU A 103 17.36 -13.28 11.08
N VAL A 104 18.45 -12.51 11.06
CA VAL A 104 18.59 -11.30 11.87
C VAL A 104 17.53 -10.26 11.52
N ALA A 105 17.15 -10.12 10.26
CA ALA A 105 16.05 -9.26 9.84
C ALA A 105 14.67 -9.87 10.19
N ALA A 106 14.52 -11.18 10.03
CA ALA A 106 13.25 -11.87 10.24
C ALA A 106 12.81 -11.92 11.71
N VAL A 107 13.74 -12.02 12.67
CA VAL A 107 13.39 -12.09 14.10
C VAL A 107 12.66 -10.83 14.58
N PRO A 108 13.15 -9.60 14.34
CA PRO A 108 12.42 -8.39 14.68
C PRO A 108 11.16 -8.21 13.85
N ALA A 109 11.18 -8.60 12.57
CA ALA A 109 9.97 -8.59 11.74
C ALA A 109 8.88 -9.48 12.35
N TRP A 110 9.23 -10.70 12.78
CA TRP A 110 8.31 -11.59 13.48
C TRP A 110 7.84 -11.00 14.81
N LEU A 111 8.77 -10.45 15.61
CA LEU A 111 8.44 -9.80 16.89
C LEU A 111 7.41 -8.69 16.71
N PHE A 112 7.57 -7.81 15.72
CA PHE A 112 6.68 -6.68 15.52
C PHE A 112 5.38 -7.04 14.79
N ALA A 113 5.42 -7.99 13.86
CA ALA A 113 4.27 -8.36 13.04
C ALA A 113 3.43 -9.52 13.60
N TYR A 114 3.95 -10.34 14.53
CA TYR A 114 3.24 -11.54 15.02
C TYR A 114 3.24 -11.71 16.54
N SER A 115 4.14 -11.05 17.29
CA SER A 115 4.17 -11.16 18.75
C SER A 115 3.31 -10.10 19.43
N SER A 116 2.61 -10.50 20.51
CA SER A 116 1.89 -9.58 21.41
C SER A 116 2.81 -8.54 22.06
N LEU A 117 4.12 -8.79 22.14
CA LEU A 117 5.11 -7.82 22.61
C LEU A 117 5.12 -6.53 21.76
N SER A 118 4.75 -6.58 20.49
CA SER A 118 4.62 -5.41 19.62
C SER A 118 3.56 -4.40 20.09
N LEU A 119 2.55 -4.88 20.85
CA LEU A 119 1.51 -4.04 21.44
C LEU A 119 2.02 -3.24 22.64
N ILE A 120 3.08 -3.74 23.27
CA ILE A 120 3.78 -3.09 24.38
C ILE A 120 4.85 -2.15 23.82
N PHE A 121 5.60 -2.58 22.80
CA PHE A 121 6.70 -1.84 22.19
C PHE A 121 6.24 -1.03 20.97
N THR A 122 5.42 0.00 21.24
CA THR A 122 4.82 0.88 20.22
C THR A 122 5.66 2.12 19.91
N GLY A 123 6.62 2.47 20.78
CA GLY A 123 7.44 3.67 20.69
C GLY A 123 8.30 3.77 19.42
N LEU A 124 8.39 4.98 18.88
CA LEU A 124 9.11 5.28 17.65
C LEU A 124 10.63 5.09 17.84
N PHE A 125 11.18 5.57 18.95
CA PHE A 125 12.62 5.56 19.18
C PHE A 125 13.15 4.17 19.52
N LEU A 126 12.36 3.35 20.23
CA LEU A 126 12.67 1.94 20.48
C LEU A 126 12.68 1.14 19.18
N ARG A 127 11.69 1.33 18.30
CA ARG A 127 11.67 0.71 16.97
C ARG A 127 12.83 1.19 16.11
N LEU A 128 13.14 2.49 16.14
CA LEU A 128 14.30 3.05 15.43
C LEU A 128 15.62 2.45 15.93
N LEU A 129 15.80 2.30 17.24
CA LEU A 129 16.99 1.68 17.82
C LEU A 129 17.16 0.23 17.34
N ILE A 130 16.08 -0.56 17.41
CA ILE A 130 16.11 -1.95 16.93
C ILE A 130 16.39 -2.00 15.43
N PHE A 131 15.79 -1.11 14.64
CA PHE A 131 16.06 -0.98 13.21
C PHE A 131 17.55 -0.72 12.94
N VAL A 132 18.13 0.28 13.61
CA VAL A 132 19.55 0.63 13.47
C VAL A 132 20.45 -0.55 13.84
N ILE A 133 20.13 -1.29 14.90
CA ILE A 133 20.88 -2.50 15.30
C ILE A 133 20.77 -3.58 14.22
N VAL A 134 19.57 -3.86 13.70
CA VAL A 134 19.36 -4.83 12.61
C VAL A 134 20.18 -4.45 11.39
N ILE A 135 20.10 -3.18 10.96
CA ILE A 135 20.87 -2.68 9.82
C ILE A 135 22.37 -2.84 10.09
N ALA A 136 22.86 -2.49 11.27
CA ALA A 136 24.28 -2.62 11.60
C ALA A 136 24.73 -4.09 11.54
N VAL A 137 24.01 -5.02 12.18
CA VAL A 137 24.38 -6.44 12.21
C VAL A 137 24.30 -7.06 10.81
N VAL A 138 23.24 -6.79 10.05
CA VAL A 138 23.09 -7.25 8.67
C VAL A 138 24.22 -6.66 7.80
N ALA A 139 24.52 -5.37 7.93
CA ALA A 139 25.60 -4.73 7.18
C ALA A 139 26.99 -5.30 7.50
N VAL A 140 27.24 -5.70 8.75
CA VAL A 140 28.47 -6.43 9.14
C VAL A 140 28.51 -7.80 8.48
N LEU A 141 27.42 -8.57 8.52
CA LEU A 141 27.34 -9.88 7.88
C LEU A 141 27.53 -9.80 6.36
N LEU A 142 27.03 -8.73 5.72
CA LEU A 142 27.15 -8.51 4.28
C LEU A 142 28.48 -7.86 3.85
N SER A 143 29.25 -7.31 4.79
CA SER A 143 30.54 -6.71 4.48
C SER A 143 31.51 -7.75 3.91
N ARG A 144 32.30 -7.33 2.93
CA ARG A 144 33.43 -8.09 2.37
C ARG A 144 34.76 -7.36 2.53
N SER A 145 34.75 -6.24 3.25
CA SER A 145 35.97 -5.48 3.48
C SER A 145 36.82 -6.20 4.53
N GLU A 146 38.12 -6.28 4.28
CA GLU A 146 39.11 -6.76 5.26
C GLU A 146 39.49 -5.65 6.25
N GLU A 147 39.12 -4.40 5.93
CA GLU A 147 39.48 -3.23 6.72
C GLU A 147 38.29 -2.78 7.55
N SER A 148 37.07 -2.70 7.01
CA SER A 148 35.91 -2.06 7.67
C SER A 148 34.74 -2.99 7.93
N LEU A 149 34.18 -2.94 9.14
CA LEU A 149 32.98 -3.70 9.51
C LEU A 149 31.74 -3.24 8.74
N LEU A 150 31.64 -1.94 8.49
CA LEU A 150 30.50 -1.32 7.81
C LEU A 150 31.01 -0.63 6.56
N THR A 151 30.74 -1.21 5.39
CA THR A 151 30.94 -0.51 4.12
C THR A 151 29.67 0.24 3.75
N TRP A 152 29.82 1.26 2.94
CA TRP A 152 28.67 2.04 2.48
C TRP A 152 27.69 1.15 1.70
N SER A 153 28.23 0.31 0.81
CA SER A 153 27.44 -0.66 0.06
C SER A 153 26.70 -1.67 0.95
N SER A 154 27.31 -2.11 2.06
CA SER A 154 26.69 -3.10 2.95
C SER A 154 25.57 -2.50 3.78
N VAL A 155 25.69 -1.24 4.21
CA VAL A 155 24.63 -0.50 4.92
C VAL A 155 23.40 -0.30 4.03
N LEU A 156 23.58 0.14 2.78
CA LEU A 156 22.45 0.29 1.85
C LEU A 156 21.80 -1.06 1.52
N SER A 157 22.60 -2.10 1.29
CA SER A 157 22.09 -3.45 1.03
C SER A 157 21.31 -3.99 2.23
N ALA A 158 21.82 -3.77 3.45
CA ALA A 158 21.14 -4.15 4.68
C ALA A 158 19.79 -3.42 4.83
N GLY A 159 19.74 -2.12 4.54
CA GLY A 159 18.49 -1.33 4.52
C GLY A 159 17.44 -1.93 3.60
N VAL A 160 17.82 -2.22 2.36
CA VAL A 160 16.91 -2.82 1.37
C VAL A 160 16.44 -4.22 1.80
N ILE A 161 17.34 -5.09 2.25
CA ILE A 161 17.00 -6.46 2.62
C ILE A 161 16.12 -6.48 3.88
N ALA A 162 16.51 -5.75 4.92
CA ALA A 162 15.73 -5.69 6.16
C ALA A 162 14.35 -5.10 5.89
N GLY A 163 14.27 -3.98 5.17
CA GLY A 163 12.99 -3.38 4.77
C GLY A 163 12.11 -4.36 4.01
N ALA A 164 12.67 -5.13 3.06
CA ALA A 164 11.88 -6.07 2.26
C ALA A 164 11.33 -7.21 3.11
N VAL A 165 12.12 -7.70 4.09
CA VAL A 165 11.66 -8.68 5.07
C VAL A 165 10.52 -8.13 5.91
N PHE A 166 10.59 -6.87 6.36
CA PHE A 166 9.50 -6.24 7.12
C PHE A 166 8.23 -6.07 6.28
N VAL A 167 8.32 -5.58 5.03
CA VAL A 167 7.16 -5.47 4.12
C VAL A 167 6.48 -6.83 3.92
N LEU A 168 7.27 -7.88 3.65
CA LEU A 168 6.73 -9.22 3.46
C LEU A 168 6.11 -9.78 4.75
N ALA A 169 6.76 -9.58 5.89
CA ALA A 169 6.23 -10.02 7.18
C ALA A 169 4.91 -9.34 7.52
N GLU A 170 4.81 -8.03 7.30
CA GLU A 170 3.60 -7.23 7.49
C GLU A 170 2.46 -7.67 6.55
N ALA A 171 2.73 -7.81 5.25
CA ALA A 171 1.72 -8.25 4.28
C ALA A 171 1.16 -9.65 4.61
N LEU A 172 2.00 -10.54 5.11
CA LEU A 172 1.62 -11.90 5.48
C LEU A 172 0.79 -11.98 6.78
N THR A 173 0.74 -10.93 7.60
CA THR A 173 -0.10 -10.92 8.82
C THR A 173 -1.59 -11.07 8.53
N LEU A 174 -2.03 -10.63 7.35
CA LEU A 174 -3.42 -10.71 6.92
C LEU A 174 -3.80 -12.08 6.36
N VAL A 175 -2.83 -12.97 6.13
CA VAL A 175 -3.08 -14.29 5.55
C VAL A 175 -3.60 -15.25 6.62
N THR A 176 -4.92 -15.27 6.80
CA THR A 176 -5.60 -16.08 7.81
C THR A 176 -6.87 -16.75 7.27
N ASN A 177 -7.28 -17.85 7.90
CA ASN A 177 -8.57 -18.52 7.66
C ASN A 177 -9.73 -17.91 8.48
N TYR A 178 -9.54 -16.71 9.05
CA TYR A 178 -10.58 -16.06 9.85
C TYR A 178 -11.81 -15.73 8.98
N PRO A 179 -13.04 -16.17 9.33
CA PRO A 179 -14.18 -16.11 8.42
C PRO A 179 -14.72 -14.68 8.20
N PHE A 180 -14.57 -13.79 9.19
CA PHE A 180 -15.08 -12.42 9.12
C PHE A 180 -14.08 -11.46 8.45
N ALA A 181 -14.56 -10.28 8.08
CA ALA A 181 -13.74 -9.22 7.50
C ALA A 181 -12.68 -8.72 8.51
N LEU A 182 -11.44 -8.53 8.05
CA LEU A 182 -10.31 -8.02 8.86
C LEU A 182 -10.30 -6.49 8.98
N TYR A 183 -10.90 -5.80 8.01
CA TYR A 183 -10.99 -4.35 7.96
C TYR A 183 -12.19 -3.93 7.12
N TRP A 184 -12.47 -2.62 7.12
CA TRP A 184 -13.62 -2.04 6.44
C TRP A 184 -13.70 -2.48 4.98
N SER A 185 -14.84 -3.08 4.58
CA SER A 185 -15.15 -3.59 3.25
C SER A 185 -14.30 -4.76 2.72
N GLU A 186 -13.40 -5.36 3.51
CA GLU A 186 -12.59 -6.50 3.02
C GLU A 186 -13.49 -7.62 2.50
N GLY A 187 -14.51 -7.97 3.28
CA GLY A 187 -15.48 -9.01 2.94
C GLY A 187 -16.18 -8.76 1.62
N ASN A 188 -16.69 -7.54 1.45
CA ASN A 188 -17.33 -7.13 0.21
C ASN A 188 -16.37 -7.10 -0.98
N ARG A 189 -15.10 -6.69 -0.79
CA ARG A 189 -14.09 -6.75 -1.87
C ARG A 189 -13.84 -8.18 -2.32
N ILE A 190 -13.72 -9.12 -1.38
CA ILE A 190 -13.57 -10.54 -1.72
C ILE A 190 -14.77 -11.04 -2.51
N TRP A 191 -15.98 -10.66 -2.12
CA TRP A 191 -17.19 -10.92 -2.89
C TRP A 191 -17.11 -10.32 -4.30
N ASP A 192 -16.77 -9.03 -4.46
CA ASP A 192 -16.69 -8.41 -5.80
C ASP A 192 -15.73 -9.18 -6.71
N TYR A 193 -14.56 -9.57 -6.17
CA TYR A 193 -13.53 -10.30 -6.91
C TYR A 193 -14.01 -11.68 -7.34
N SER A 194 -14.81 -12.35 -6.50
CA SER A 194 -15.33 -13.67 -6.79
C SER A 194 -16.34 -13.67 -7.92
N VAL A 195 -17.15 -12.61 -8.09
CA VAL A 195 -18.22 -12.59 -9.11
C VAL A 195 -17.68 -12.83 -10.52
N GLY A 196 -16.45 -12.40 -10.82
CA GLY A 196 -15.88 -12.56 -12.16
C GLY A 196 -15.55 -14.00 -12.58
N PHE A 197 -15.21 -14.88 -11.63
CA PHE A 197 -14.78 -16.27 -11.93
C PHE A 197 -15.41 -17.33 -11.01
N GLY A 198 -16.28 -16.91 -10.09
CA GLY A 198 -16.87 -17.72 -9.02
C GLY A 198 -18.32 -17.35 -8.76
N ALA A 199 -19.05 -16.87 -9.77
CA ALA A 199 -20.45 -16.47 -9.65
C ALA A 199 -21.36 -17.66 -9.28
N GLU A 200 -20.99 -18.87 -9.68
CA GLU A 200 -21.68 -20.13 -9.38
C GLU A 200 -21.70 -20.50 -7.89
N ARG A 201 -20.90 -19.81 -7.07
CA ARG A 201 -20.89 -19.96 -5.60
C ARG A 201 -22.12 -19.35 -4.95
N TYR A 202 -22.87 -18.53 -5.67
CA TYR A 202 -24.03 -17.82 -5.15
C TYR A 202 -25.32 -18.45 -5.62
N ASN A 203 -26.27 -18.61 -4.71
CA ASN A 203 -27.64 -18.93 -5.07
C ASN A 203 -28.33 -17.68 -5.61
N TYR A 204 -28.21 -17.43 -6.91
CA TYR A 204 -28.78 -16.26 -7.56
C TYR A 204 -29.59 -16.69 -8.80
N SER A 205 -30.87 -16.35 -8.81
CA SER A 205 -31.84 -16.73 -9.85
C SER A 205 -32.28 -15.55 -10.71
N GLY A 206 -31.68 -14.37 -10.53
CA GLY A 206 -32.01 -13.18 -11.31
C GLY A 206 -31.66 -13.34 -12.79
N PRO A 207 -32.39 -12.67 -13.69
CA PRO A 207 -32.18 -12.78 -15.13
C PRO A 207 -30.88 -12.11 -15.60
N GLU A 208 -30.43 -11.07 -14.89
CA GLU A 208 -29.24 -10.29 -15.21
C GLU A 208 -27.99 -10.83 -14.48
N PRO A 209 -26.78 -10.68 -15.03
CA PRO A 209 -25.55 -11.02 -14.31
C PRO A 209 -25.45 -10.36 -12.94
N ILE A 210 -24.80 -11.02 -11.98
CA ILE A 210 -24.60 -10.47 -10.64
C ILE A 210 -23.82 -9.15 -10.73
N PHE A 211 -24.45 -8.07 -10.27
CA PHE A 211 -23.81 -6.77 -10.18
C PHE A 211 -22.75 -6.78 -9.06
N ALA A 212 -21.52 -6.37 -9.39
CA ALA A 212 -20.43 -6.17 -8.43
C ALA A 212 -19.88 -4.74 -8.52
N TRP A 213 -19.66 -4.08 -7.38
CA TRP A 213 -19.19 -2.69 -7.32
C TRP A 213 -17.66 -2.62 -7.37
N ILE A 214 -17.11 -3.00 -8.53
CA ILE A 214 -15.68 -2.96 -8.84
C ILE A 214 -15.45 -2.91 -10.36
N ASP A 215 -14.34 -2.30 -10.81
CA ASP A 215 -14.00 -2.32 -12.23
C ASP A 215 -13.46 -3.70 -12.64
N ARG A 216 -13.78 -4.09 -13.87
CA ARG A 216 -13.43 -5.39 -14.45
C ARG A 216 -11.94 -5.69 -14.42
N GLY A 217 -11.08 -4.68 -14.56
CA GLY A 217 -9.63 -4.87 -14.56
C GLY A 217 -9.07 -5.27 -13.18
N ARG A 218 -9.68 -4.79 -12.09
CA ARG A 218 -9.38 -5.25 -10.72
C ARG A 218 -9.99 -6.62 -10.48
N GLN A 219 -11.24 -6.83 -10.89
CA GLN A 219 -11.94 -8.11 -10.75
C GLN A 219 -11.18 -9.25 -11.46
N SER A 220 -10.70 -9.02 -12.68
CA SER A 220 -10.00 -10.03 -13.48
C SER A 220 -8.67 -10.49 -12.87
N LEU A 221 -8.09 -9.71 -11.96
CA LEU A 221 -6.81 -10.01 -11.32
C LEU A 221 -6.98 -10.57 -9.91
N TRP A 222 -7.78 -9.92 -9.07
CA TRP A 222 -8.04 -10.44 -7.72
C TRP A 222 -8.95 -11.66 -7.72
N GLY A 223 -9.77 -11.83 -8.75
CA GLY A 223 -10.67 -12.97 -8.90
C GLY A 223 -9.96 -14.28 -9.28
N LEU A 224 -8.70 -14.24 -9.72
CA LEU A 224 -7.98 -15.44 -10.21
C LEU A 224 -8.00 -16.66 -9.27
N PRO A 225 -7.93 -16.52 -7.93
CA PRO A 225 -8.05 -17.68 -7.05
C PRO A 225 -9.37 -18.45 -7.20
N PHE A 226 -10.45 -17.80 -7.62
CA PHE A 226 -11.77 -18.41 -7.79
C PHE A 226 -11.89 -19.29 -9.04
N LEU A 227 -10.89 -19.28 -9.93
CA LEU A 227 -10.74 -20.33 -10.96
C LEU A 227 -10.50 -21.73 -10.35
N LEU A 228 -10.23 -21.80 -9.04
CA LEU A 228 -10.14 -23.03 -8.28
C LEU A 228 -11.45 -23.26 -7.52
N ASP A 229 -12.09 -24.41 -7.73
CA ASP A 229 -13.38 -24.76 -7.10
C ASP A 229 -13.34 -24.70 -5.56
N ASN A 230 -12.20 -25.04 -4.95
CA ASN A 230 -12.01 -25.08 -3.50
C ASN A 230 -11.15 -23.92 -2.96
N ALA A 231 -11.24 -22.73 -3.57
CA ALA A 231 -10.52 -21.56 -3.09
C ALA A 231 -10.89 -21.21 -1.64
N SER A 232 -9.90 -21.14 -0.75
CA SER A 232 -10.09 -20.74 0.64
C SER A 232 -9.90 -19.24 0.85
N ILE A 233 -10.46 -18.69 1.94
CA ILE A 233 -10.26 -17.28 2.30
C ILE A 233 -8.78 -16.94 2.55
N ALA A 234 -8.00 -17.85 3.13
CA ALA A 234 -6.56 -17.66 3.28
C ALA A 234 -5.84 -17.61 1.93
N LEU A 235 -6.26 -18.40 0.93
CA LEU A 235 -5.68 -18.34 -0.41
C LEU A 235 -5.95 -16.97 -1.07
N VAL A 236 -7.16 -16.44 -0.96
CA VAL A 236 -7.51 -15.12 -1.50
C VAL A 236 -6.71 -14.01 -0.79
N ARG A 237 -6.56 -14.09 0.53
CA ARG A 237 -5.72 -13.16 1.31
C ARG A 237 -4.23 -13.27 0.97
N LEU A 238 -3.71 -14.49 0.78
CA LEU A 238 -2.35 -14.72 0.29
C LEU A 238 -2.15 -14.12 -1.11
N TRP A 239 -3.12 -14.31 -2.00
CA TRP A 239 -3.09 -13.73 -3.33
C TRP A 239 -3.07 -12.20 -3.26
N SER A 240 -3.90 -11.60 -2.42
CA SER A 240 -3.88 -10.16 -2.15
C SER A 240 -2.51 -9.68 -1.65
N ALA A 241 -1.90 -10.39 -0.69
CA ALA A 241 -0.56 -10.07 -0.19
C ALA A 241 0.51 -10.16 -1.29
N ILE A 242 0.43 -11.16 -2.18
CA ILE A 242 1.31 -11.29 -3.35
C ILE A 242 1.13 -10.10 -4.29
N LEU A 243 -0.11 -9.74 -4.63
CA LEU A 243 -0.43 -8.65 -5.55
C LEU A 243 0.10 -7.29 -5.07
N PHE A 244 0.07 -7.03 -3.75
CA PHE A 244 0.61 -5.80 -3.14
C PHE A 244 2.11 -5.83 -2.83
N THR A 245 2.84 -6.88 -3.20
CA THR A 245 4.29 -7.00 -2.94
C THR A 245 5.09 -7.38 -4.19
N LEU A 246 4.98 -8.63 -4.64
CA LEU A 246 5.84 -9.19 -5.70
C LEU A 246 5.85 -8.36 -7.00
N PRO A 247 4.70 -7.88 -7.53
CA PRO A 247 4.67 -7.04 -8.72
C PRO A 247 5.50 -5.76 -8.61
N TYR A 248 5.65 -5.18 -7.42
CA TYR A 248 6.44 -3.97 -7.24
C TYR A 248 7.93 -4.25 -7.46
N ALA A 249 8.40 -5.39 -6.95
CA ALA A 249 9.76 -5.85 -7.19
C ALA A 249 10.01 -6.20 -8.66
N ILE A 250 9.04 -6.88 -9.29
CA ILE A 250 9.08 -7.20 -10.73
C ILE A 250 9.15 -5.92 -11.57
N LEU A 251 8.36 -4.89 -11.24
CA LEU A 251 8.45 -3.59 -11.90
C LEU A 251 9.85 -3.02 -11.76
N GLY A 252 10.43 -2.98 -10.55
CA GLY A 252 11.81 -2.55 -10.36
C GLY A 252 12.80 -3.31 -11.25
N TRP A 253 12.72 -4.63 -11.30
CA TRP A 253 13.60 -5.44 -12.17
C TRP A 253 13.34 -5.25 -13.67
N ALA A 254 12.12 -4.85 -14.07
CA ALA A 254 11.78 -4.54 -15.44
C ALA A 254 12.29 -3.14 -15.86
N VAL A 255 12.17 -2.14 -14.99
CA VAL A 255 12.61 -0.76 -15.30
C VAL A 255 14.13 -0.63 -15.18
N PHE A 256 14.73 -1.19 -14.13
CA PHE A 256 16.19 -1.25 -13.98
C PHE A 256 16.74 -2.45 -14.76
N ARG A 257 17.64 -2.23 -15.70
CA ARG A 257 18.20 -3.33 -16.50
C ARG A 257 19.27 -4.11 -15.74
N PRO A 258 19.36 -5.44 -15.96
CA PRO A 258 20.48 -6.23 -15.46
C PRO A 258 21.74 -5.85 -16.24
N LEU A 259 22.60 -5.05 -15.61
CA LEU A 259 23.92 -4.75 -16.14
C LEU A 259 24.88 -5.86 -15.67
N LYS A 260 25.67 -6.44 -16.60
CA LYS A 260 26.58 -7.58 -16.30
C LYS A 260 27.51 -7.29 -15.13
N GLU A 261 27.98 -6.04 -15.02
CA GLU A 261 28.88 -5.56 -13.97
C GLU A 261 28.16 -5.24 -12.64
N ALA A 262 26.83 -5.13 -12.65
CA ALA A 262 26.01 -4.67 -11.52
C ALA A 262 24.80 -5.59 -11.22
N ARG A 263 24.95 -6.90 -11.43
CA ARG A 263 23.87 -7.89 -11.22
C ARG A 263 23.31 -7.89 -9.80
N TRP A 264 24.16 -7.69 -8.79
CA TRP A 264 23.73 -7.64 -7.39
C TRP A 264 22.93 -6.37 -7.09
N GLN A 265 23.39 -5.24 -7.62
CA GLN A 265 22.67 -3.96 -7.53
C GLN A 265 21.31 -4.05 -8.21
N TRP A 266 21.22 -4.74 -9.35
CA TRP A 266 19.94 -4.97 -10.03
C TRP A 266 18.94 -5.75 -9.15
N LEU A 267 19.39 -6.81 -8.47
CA LEU A 267 18.53 -7.53 -7.52
C LEU A 267 18.04 -6.61 -6.40
N LEU A 268 18.94 -5.84 -5.79
CA LEU A 268 18.61 -4.87 -4.75
C LEU A 268 17.70 -3.74 -5.24
N LEU A 269 17.83 -3.30 -6.49
CA LEU A 269 16.98 -2.25 -7.07
C LEU A 269 15.54 -2.70 -7.27
N GLY A 270 15.29 -3.98 -7.58
CA GLY A 270 13.93 -4.52 -7.56
C GLY A 270 13.35 -4.54 -6.15
N LEU A 271 14.11 -5.02 -5.16
CA LEU A 271 13.66 -4.96 -3.76
C LEU A 271 13.48 -3.52 -3.27
N TRP A 272 14.33 -2.59 -3.68
CA TRP A 272 14.16 -1.17 -3.37
C TRP A 272 12.90 -0.60 -4.02
N ALA A 273 12.57 -1.00 -5.26
CA ALA A 273 11.31 -0.59 -5.89
C ALA A 273 10.09 -1.09 -5.11
N LEU A 274 10.14 -2.32 -4.57
CA LEU A 274 9.14 -2.80 -3.61
C LEU A 274 8.99 -1.84 -2.42
N LEU A 275 10.10 -1.47 -1.76
CA LEU A 275 10.05 -0.56 -0.61
C LEU A 275 9.53 0.83 -0.98
N PHE A 276 10.06 1.39 -2.08
CA PHE A 276 9.72 2.73 -2.52
C PHE A 276 8.24 2.84 -2.89
N LEU A 277 7.72 1.88 -3.66
CA LEU A 277 6.33 1.86 -4.07
C LEU A 277 5.40 1.50 -2.93
N ASN A 278 5.78 0.63 -1.99
CA ASN A 278 4.94 0.25 -0.84
C ASN A 278 4.62 1.40 0.13
N GLN A 279 5.33 2.54 0.03
CA GLN A 279 4.97 3.78 0.74
C GLN A 279 3.60 4.35 0.31
N GLY A 280 3.13 4.01 -0.91
CA GLY A 280 1.76 4.24 -1.34
C GLY A 280 1.11 2.90 -1.69
N PRO A 281 -0.09 2.57 -1.21
CA PRO A 281 -0.75 1.34 -1.67
C PRO A 281 -1.16 1.51 -3.14
N ILE A 282 -0.33 1.01 -4.06
CA ILE A 282 -0.56 1.09 -5.51
C ILE A 282 -1.24 -0.19 -5.98
N TYR A 283 -2.41 -0.06 -6.58
CA TYR A 283 -3.10 -1.20 -7.15
C TYR A 283 -2.29 -1.85 -8.27
N THR A 284 -2.17 -3.18 -8.18
CA THR A 284 -1.36 -4.01 -9.06
C THR A 284 -1.66 -3.88 -10.56
N PRO A 285 -2.89 -3.65 -11.04
CA PRO A 285 -3.14 -3.48 -12.47
C PRO A 285 -2.36 -2.32 -13.08
N LEU A 286 -2.21 -1.22 -12.35
CA LEU A 286 -1.37 -0.10 -12.76
C LEU A 286 0.12 -0.49 -12.80
N VAL A 287 0.57 -1.26 -11.81
CA VAL A 287 1.95 -1.78 -11.76
C VAL A 287 2.24 -2.74 -12.91
N LEU A 288 1.29 -3.62 -13.26
CA LEU A 288 1.39 -4.51 -14.42
C LEU A 288 1.45 -3.71 -15.73
N SER A 289 0.63 -2.66 -15.84
CA SER A 289 0.67 -1.73 -16.98
C SER A 289 2.05 -1.04 -17.08
N ALA A 290 2.61 -0.60 -15.96
CA ALA A 290 3.96 -0.06 -15.90
C ALA A 290 5.04 -1.08 -16.27
N ILE A 291 4.90 -2.36 -15.87
CA ILE A 291 5.80 -3.45 -16.27
C ILE A 291 5.79 -3.60 -17.79
N LEU A 292 4.61 -3.62 -18.42
CA LEU A 292 4.49 -3.71 -19.88
C LEU A 292 5.19 -2.54 -20.59
N VAL A 293 5.01 -1.31 -20.09
CA VAL A 293 5.73 -0.13 -20.62
C VAL A 293 7.24 -0.26 -20.47
N ALA A 294 7.72 -0.72 -19.31
CA ALA A 294 9.14 -0.93 -19.07
C ALA A 294 9.74 -1.98 -20.00
N LEU A 295 9.03 -3.09 -20.23
CA LEU A 295 9.42 -4.16 -21.14
C LEU A 295 9.42 -3.71 -22.61
N ALA A 296 8.57 -2.74 -22.99
CA ALA A 296 8.47 -2.20 -24.34
C ALA A 296 9.62 -1.25 -24.73
N ARG A 297 10.18 -0.49 -23.76
CA ARG A 297 11.09 0.67 -23.97
C ARG A 297 12.15 0.51 -25.08
N ARG A 298 12.88 -0.62 -25.10
CA ARG A 298 13.92 -0.91 -26.14
C ARG A 298 13.62 -2.13 -27.00
N ARG A 299 12.35 -2.50 -27.13
CA ARG A 299 11.91 -3.43 -28.15
C ARG A 299 11.73 -2.69 -29.49
N PRO A 300 11.86 -3.38 -30.63
CA PRO A 300 11.48 -2.78 -31.90
C PRO A 300 10.02 -2.32 -31.84
N ILE A 301 9.68 -1.27 -32.60
CA ILE A 301 8.40 -0.57 -32.47
C ILE A 301 7.18 -1.50 -32.63
N TRP A 302 7.27 -2.52 -33.48
CA TRP A 302 6.21 -3.49 -33.71
C TRP A 302 5.93 -4.42 -32.51
N ILE A 303 6.88 -4.59 -31.59
CA ILE A 303 6.66 -5.24 -30.28
C ILE A 303 6.22 -4.21 -29.24
N ALA A 304 6.83 -3.02 -29.26
CA ALA A 304 6.56 -1.99 -28.27
C ALA A 304 5.10 -1.48 -28.35
N LEU A 305 4.54 -1.34 -29.56
CA LEU A 305 3.17 -0.88 -29.78
C LEU A 305 2.12 -1.80 -29.12
N PRO A 306 2.08 -3.14 -29.37
CA PRO A 306 1.17 -4.03 -28.67
C PRO A 306 1.32 -4.00 -27.14
N PHE A 307 2.56 -3.96 -26.63
CA PHE A 307 2.78 -3.93 -25.18
C PHE A 307 2.20 -2.67 -24.53
N VAL A 308 2.46 -1.52 -25.14
CA VAL A 308 1.99 -0.22 -24.62
C VAL A 308 0.49 -0.04 -24.85
N PHE A 309 -0.07 -0.60 -25.93
CA PHE A 309 -1.52 -0.70 -26.14
C PHE A 309 -2.20 -1.51 -25.04
N VAL A 310 -1.71 -2.73 -24.76
CA VAL A 310 -2.26 -3.58 -23.69
C VAL A 310 -2.12 -2.92 -22.32
N ALA A 311 -1.00 -2.21 -22.08
CA ALA A 311 -0.82 -1.43 -20.86
C ALA A 311 -1.88 -0.32 -20.72
N GLY A 312 -2.12 0.44 -21.79
CA GLY A 312 -3.15 1.49 -21.86
C GLY A 312 -4.54 0.95 -21.58
N TYR A 313 -4.92 -0.09 -22.33
CA TYR A 313 -6.21 -0.77 -22.20
C TYR A 313 -6.43 -1.31 -20.79
N TYR A 314 -5.42 -1.98 -20.21
CA TYR A 314 -5.58 -2.58 -18.89
C TYR A 314 -5.63 -1.54 -17.76
N ALA A 315 -4.87 -0.44 -17.90
CA ALA A 315 -4.94 0.68 -16.97
C ALA A 315 -6.35 1.31 -16.96
N GLU A 316 -6.90 1.58 -18.13
CA GLU A 316 -8.27 2.10 -18.30
C GLU A 316 -9.32 1.16 -17.72
N LEU A 317 -9.29 -0.12 -18.10
CA LEU A 317 -10.22 -1.15 -17.64
C LEU A 317 -10.21 -1.33 -16.11
N SER A 318 -9.11 -0.94 -15.47
CA SER A 318 -8.93 -1.07 -14.03
C SER A 318 -9.26 0.21 -13.26
N ARG A 319 -9.09 1.38 -13.89
CA ARG A 319 -9.47 2.69 -13.36
C ARG A 319 -9.33 3.76 -14.46
N PHE A 320 -10.41 4.45 -14.78
CA PHE A 320 -10.40 5.48 -15.83
C PHE A 320 -9.34 6.57 -15.61
N THR A 321 -9.06 6.97 -14.36
CA THR A 321 -8.04 7.99 -14.05
C THR A 321 -6.62 7.58 -14.46
N TRP A 322 -6.36 6.31 -14.73
CA TRP A 322 -5.05 5.81 -15.16
C TRP A 322 -4.87 5.76 -16.68
N MET A 323 -5.90 6.09 -17.48
CA MET A 323 -5.90 5.90 -18.94
C MET A 323 -4.71 6.58 -19.67
N PHE A 324 -4.16 7.68 -19.11
CA PHE A 324 -3.02 8.40 -19.70
C PHE A 324 -1.66 7.93 -19.16
N ALA A 325 -1.62 7.18 -18.06
CA ALA A 325 -0.38 6.87 -17.37
C ALA A 325 0.62 6.07 -18.23
N PRO A 326 0.20 4.97 -18.90
CA PRO A 326 1.10 4.19 -19.74
C PRO A 326 1.70 4.98 -20.91
N ALA A 327 0.92 5.85 -21.54
CA ALA A 327 1.38 6.72 -22.62
C ALA A 327 2.44 7.70 -22.12
N MET A 328 2.17 8.37 -21.00
CA MET A 328 3.07 9.36 -20.43
C MET A 328 4.39 8.74 -19.96
N TRP A 329 4.38 7.54 -19.37
CA TRP A 329 5.61 6.80 -19.07
C TRP A 329 6.35 6.33 -20.32
N ALA A 330 5.65 5.87 -21.35
CA ALA A 330 6.28 5.46 -22.60
C ALA A 330 6.97 6.63 -23.31
N VAL A 331 6.32 7.81 -23.34
CA VAL A 331 6.89 9.06 -23.86
C VAL A 331 8.09 9.48 -23.02
N MET A 332 7.94 9.54 -21.69
CA MET A 332 9.03 9.86 -20.77
C MET A 332 10.24 8.95 -21.02
N ALA A 333 10.04 7.63 -21.03
CA ALA A 333 11.11 6.66 -21.17
C ALA A 333 11.77 6.66 -22.56
N THR A 334 11.03 7.06 -23.60
CA THR A 334 11.54 7.16 -24.97
C THR A 334 12.35 8.43 -25.19
N LEU A 335 11.84 9.58 -24.74
CA LEU A 335 12.49 10.87 -24.96
C LEU A 335 13.62 11.13 -23.97
N ALA A 336 13.56 10.58 -22.76
CA ALA A 336 14.62 10.72 -21.76
C ALA A 336 15.68 9.59 -21.82
N ASP A 337 15.64 8.71 -22.84
CA ASP A 337 16.64 7.64 -23.00
C ASP A 337 18.03 8.29 -23.21
N PRO A 338 19.12 7.79 -22.60
CA PRO A 338 20.43 8.44 -22.63
C PRO A 338 21.20 8.23 -23.96
N ILE A 339 20.49 8.02 -25.08
CA ILE A 339 21.10 7.70 -26.37
C ILE A 339 21.29 9.00 -27.14
N ASP A 340 22.50 9.55 -27.03
CA ASP A 340 23.00 10.78 -27.66
C ASP A 340 22.35 12.10 -27.18
N ASP A 341 23.16 13.16 -27.07
CA ASP A 341 22.75 14.49 -26.55
C ASP A 341 21.67 15.20 -27.42
N LYS A 342 21.19 14.57 -28.50
CA LYS A 342 20.27 15.16 -29.48
C LYS A 342 19.11 14.20 -29.80
N LEU A 343 17.89 14.65 -29.51
CA LEU A 343 16.67 14.01 -29.97
C LEU A 343 16.52 14.15 -31.49
N GLY A 344 16.34 13.04 -32.20
CA GLY A 344 16.01 13.02 -33.61
C GLY A 344 14.51 12.96 -33.86
N TRP A 345 14.09 13.26 -35.09
CA TRP A 345 12.69 13.10 -35.53
C TRP A 345 12.14 11.69 -35.28
N LYS A 346 12.99 10.65 -35.41
CA LYS A 346 12.60 9.26 -35.17
C LYS A 346 12.19 9.01 -33.71
N ASP A 347 12.82 9.70 -32.76
CA ASP A 347 12.49 9.57 -31.33
C ASP A 347 11.14 10.20 -31.03
N TRP A 348 10.85 11.35 -31.62
CA TRP A 348 9.55 12.01 -31.55
C TRP A 348 8.45 11.18 -32.20
N LEU A 349 8.69 10.64 -33.41
CA LEU A 349 7.74 9.77 -34.08
C LEU A 349 7.46 8.50 -33.25
N LYS A 350 8.52 7.89 -32.69
CA LYS A 350 8.38 6.72 -31.81
C LYS A 350 7.56 7.08 -30.57
N ALA A 351 7.87 8.18 -29.90
CA ALA A 351 7.15 8.62 -28.71
C ALA A 351 5.67 8.90 -29.02
N ALA A 352 5.38 9.58 -30.13
CA ALA A 352 4.01 9.85 -30.58
C ALA A 352 3.25 8.55 -30.91
N ALA A 353 3.87 7.61 -31.63
CA ALA A 353 3.25 6.33 -31.96
C ALA A 353 2.93 5.51 -30.69
N LEU A 354 3.83 5.49 -29.70
CA LEU A 354 3.59 4.82 -28.42
C LEU A 354 2.50 5.53 -27.61
N ALA A 355 2.47 6.86 -27.61
CA ALA A 355 1.43 7.63 -26.93
C ALA A 355 0.04 7.34 -27.50
N VAL A 356 -0.08 7.35 -28.83
CA VAL A 356 -1.33 7.00 -29.54
C VAL A 356 -1.74 5.56 -29.23
N ALA A 357 -0.80 4.61 -29.24
CA ALA A 357 -1.11 3.21 -28.93
C ALA A 357 -1.64 3.04 -27.49
N ALA A 358 -1.00 3.65 -26.49
CA ALA A 358 -1.46 3.54 -25.09
C ALA A 358 -2.77 4.28 -24.81
N THR A 359 -3.10 5.33 -25.57
CA THR A 359 -4.33 6.10 -25.36
C THR A 359 -5.46 5.67 -26.28
N TRP A 360 -5.27 4.65 -27.11
CA TRP A 360 -6.21 4.30 -28.18
C TRP A 360 -7.62 3.98 -27.69
N THR A 361 -7.74 3.23 -26.60
CA THR A 361 -9.02 2.68 -26.13
C THR A 361 -9.83 3.66 -25.28
N GLY A 362 -9.16 4.49 -24.47
CA GLY A 362 -9.83 5.42 -23.55
C GLY A 362 -9.38 6.87 -23.70
N GLY A 363 -8.07 7.12 -23.70
CA GLY A 363 -7.54 8.48 -23.72
C GLY A 363 -7.93 9.30 -24.97
N ILE A 364 -7.84 8.72 -26.17
CA ILE A 364 -8.24 9.38 -27.42
C ILE A 364 -9.76 9.60 -27.47
N PRO A 365 -10.61 8.59 -27.21
CA PRO A 365 -12.06 8.80 -27.08
C PRO A 365 -12.43 9.87 -26.07
N PHE A 366 -11.81 9.90 -24.88
CA PHE A 366 -12.01 10.92 -23.86
C PHE A 366 -11.67 12.33 -24.38
N LEU A 367 -10.52 12.50 -25.04
CA LEU A 367 -10.12 13.79 -25.62
C LEU A 367 -11.07 14.23 -26.75
N ILE A 368 -11.50 13.31 -27.62
CA ILE A 368 -12.45 13.59 -28.70
C ILE A 368 -13.81 13.99 -28.10
N GLY A 369 -14.28 13.28 -27.08
CA GLY A 369 -15.50 13.60 -26.34
C GLY A 369 -15.46 15.01 -25.77
N ASN A 370 -14.38 15.36 -25.07
CA ASN A 370 -14.18 16.69 -24.50
C ASN A 370 -14.10 17.80 -25.56
N LEU A 371 -13.53 17.52 -26.72
CA LEU A 371 -13.49 18.49 -27.82
C LEU A 371 -14.87 18.68 -28.44
N ARG A 372 -15.66 17.61 -28.58
CA ARG A 372 -17.02 17.65 -29.12
C ARG A 372 -17.99 18.42 -28.22
N SER A 373 -17.88 18.28 -26.91
CA SER A 373 -18.70 19.03 -25.94
C SER A 373 -18.42 20.53 -25.88
N LEU A 374 -17.32 21.00 -26.48
CA LEU A 374 -17.08 22.44 -26.68
C LEU A 374 -17.82 23.00 -27.91
N LEU A 375 -18.40 22.13 -28.74
CA LEU A 375 -19.23 22.53 -29.87
C LEU A 375 -20.70 22.58 -29.43
N PRO A 376 -21.51 23.57 -29.89
CA PRO A 376 -22.93 23.59 -29.61
C PRO A 376 -23.60 22.32 -30.15
N SER A 377 -24.33 21.59 -29.30
CA SER A 377 -25.08 20.39 -29.70
C SER A 377 -26.56 20.54 -29.35
N ASP A 378 -27.43 20.34 -30.34
CA ASP A 378 -28.90 20.24 -30.17
C ASP A 378 -29.34 18.83 -29.71
N ALA A 379 -28.39 17.98 -29.30
CA ALA A 379 -28.67 16.62 -28.85
C ALA A 379 -29.18 16.63 -27.39
N PRO A 380 -30.24 15.85 -27.07
CA PRO A 380 -30.70 15.71 -25.70
C PRO A 380 -29.59 15.09 -24.83
N ALA A 381 -29.43 15.61 -23.60
CA ALA A 381 -28.51 15.05 -22.62
C ALA A 381 -28.87 13.57 -22.37
N VAL A 382 -27.88 12.69 -22.51
CA VAL A 382 -28.07 11.27 -22.23
C VAL A 382 -27.84 11.07 -20.74
N GLU A 383 -28.88 10.66 -20.00
CA GLU A 383 -28.71 10.19 -18.62
C GLU A 383 -27.80 8.96 -18.64
N ILE A 384 -26.60 9.11 -18.06
CA ILE A 384 -25.65 8.03 -17.89
C ILE A 384 -25.95 7.38 -16.54
N ASP A 385 -26.30 6.09 -16.56
CA ASP A 385 -26.42 5.28 -15.36
C ASP A 385 -25.05 5.22 -14.63
N PRO A 386 -24.94 5.73 -13.39
CA PRO A 386 -23.71 5.70 -12.60
C PRO A 386 -23.20 4.28 -12.35
N ALA A 387 -24.08 3.28 -12.25
CA ALA A 387 -23.72 1.89 -12.06
C ALA A 387 -23.02 1.32 -13.32
N ALA A 388 -23.58 1.59 -14.49
CA ALA A 388 -22.98 1.19 -15.77
C ALA A 388 -21.69 1.98 -16.09
N ALA A 389 -21.57 3.23 -15.65
CA ALA A 389 -20.35 4.04 -15.79
C ALA A 389 -19.21 3.54 -14.89
N ALA A 390 -19.51 3.15 -13.65
CA ALA A 390 -18.52 2.60 -12.72
C ALA A 390 -18.00 1.21 -13.12
N GLN A 391 -18.77 0.45 -13.90
CA GLN A 391 -18.36 -0.85 -14.46
C GLN A 391 -17.61 -0.73 -15.80
N GLY A 392 -17.51 0.47 -16.36
CA GLY A 392 -16.94 0.71 -17.68
C GLY A 392 -17.80 0.16 -18.83
N GLU A 393 -19.09 -0.08 -18.61
CA GLU A 393 -20.04 -0.52 -19.63
C GLU A 393 -20.60 0.65 -20.44
N VAL A 394 -20.78 1.81 -19.80
CA VAL A 394 -20.98 3.10 -20.50
C VAL A 394 -19.63 3.78 -20.60
N GLY A 395 -19.15 3.97 -21.83
CA GLY A 395 -17.88 4.66 -22.06
C GLY A 395 -17.89 6.02 -21.39
N ILE A 396 -16.96 6.24 -20.45
CA ILE A 396 -16.64 7.53 -19.82
C ILE A 396 -15.93 8.42 -20.87
N ASN A 397 -16.52 8.49 -22.06
CA ASN A 397 -16.01 9.14 -23.26
C ASN A 397 -16.73 10.49 -23.49
N THR A 398 -17.50 10.96 -22.51
CA THR A 398 -18.20 12.25 -22.52
C THR A 398 -17.86 13.05 -21.27
N ILE A 399 -17.91 14.38 -21.38
CA ILE A 399 -17.72 15.28 -20.23
C ILE A 399 -18.71 14.92 -19.12
N GLU A 400 -19.97 14.66 -19.44
CA GLU A 400 -21.03 14.36 -18.47
C GLU A 400 -20.74 13.12 -17.61
N GLY A 401 -20.25 12.02 -18.21
CA GLY A 401 -19.88 10.82 -17.46
C GLY A 401 -18.62 11.02 -16.60
N ALA A 402 -17.65 11.79 -17.11
CA ALA A 402 -16.47 12.14 -16.34
C ALA A 402 -16.78 13.15 -15.21
N THR A 403 -17.68 14.12 -15.44
CA THR A 403 -18.12 15.10 -14.43
C THR A 403 -19.10 14.50 -13.43
N ALA A 404 -19.88 13.49 -13.79
CA ALA A 404 -20.68 12.74 -12.82
C ALA A 404 -19.75 11.99 -11.84
N VAL A 405 -18.73 11.30 -12.34
CA VAL A 405 -17.75 10.60 -11.49
C VAL A 405 -16.80 11.58 -10.77
N ILE A 406 -16.50 12.75 -11.36
CA ILE A 406 -15.58 13.74 -10.77
C ILE A 406 -16.29 14.76 -9.86
N GLY A 407 -17.55 15.11 -10.11
CA GLY A 407 -18.28 16.20 -9.47
C GLY A 407 -19.28 15.78 -8.39
N ASN A 408 -19.59 14.49 -8.23
CA ASN A 408 -20.58 14.02 -7.26
C ASN A 408 -20.10 13.98 -5.80
N GLN A 409 -18.86 14.39 -5.52
CA GLN A 409 -18.28 14.30 -4.17
C GLN A 409 -17.49 15.56 -3.84
N ASP A 410 -17.71 16.07 -2.62
CA ASP A 410 -17.05 17.27 -2.12
C ASP A 410 -15.53 17.11 -1.98
N TYR A 411 -14.85 18.25 -1.96
CA TYR A 411 -13.40 18.34 -1.71
C TYR A 411 -13.12 18.76 -0.27
N ILE A 412 -12.34 17.94 0.43
CA ILE A 412 -11.78 18.17 1.77
C ILE A 412 -10.28 18.47 1.62
N TRP A 413 -9.95 19.73 1.31
CA TRP A 413 -8.57 20.17 1.11
C TRP A 413 -7.68 20.00 2.36
N ASP A 414 -8.28 19.99 3.55
CA ASP A 414 -7.57 19.77 4.82
C ASP A 414 -6.87 18.40 4.89
N ARG A 415 -7.26 17.43 4.03
CA ARG A 415 -6.58 16.13 3.89
C ARG A 415 -5.12 16.26 3.44
N LEU A 416 -4.77 17.38 2.80
CA LEU A 416 -3.41 17.66 2.34
C LEU A 416 -2.46 17.99 3.50
N LEU A 417 -2.98 18.56 4.59
CA LEU A 417 -2.23 18.95 5.80
C LEU A 417 -2.44 17.94 6.93
N PRO A 418 -1.66 17.99 8.03
CA PRO A 418 -1.85 17.09 9.18
C PRO A 418 -3.29 17.10 9.71
N ASN A 419 -3.91 15.93 9.80
CA ASN A 419 -5.32 15.79 10.19
C ASN A 419 -5.58 14.42 10.86
N ALA A 420 -6.79 14.22 11.40
CA ALA A 420 -7.17 12.99 12.10
C ALA A 420 -7.27 11.75 11.20
N THR A 421 -7.55 11.93 9.91
CA THR A 421 -7.70 10.85 8.93
C THR A 421 -6.35 10.25 8.53
N TYR A 422 -5.38 11.10 8.23
CA TYR A 422 -4.00 10.73 7.97
C TYR A 422 -3.07 11.69 8.71
N ALA A 423 -2.55 11.24 9.86
CA ALA A 423 -1.81 12.07 10.83
C ALA A 423 -0.76 13.03 10.22
N PRO A 424 0.14 12.61 9.30
CA PRO A 424 1.08 13.55 8.67
C PRO A 424 0.44 14.48 7.63
N GLY A 425 -0.73 14.13 7.09
CA GLY A 425 -1.28 14.73 5.87
C GLY A 425 -0.57 14.23 4.61
N VAL A 426 -1.23 14.37 3.46
CA VAL A 426 -0.70 13.88 2.18
C VAL A 426 0.59 14.59 1.77
N LEU A 427 0.69 15.91 1.98
CA LEU A 427 1.87 16.68 1.54
C LEU A 427 3.14 16.30 2.33
N LEU A 428 3.07 16.23 3.66
CA LEU A 428 4.23 15.87 4.48
C LEU A 428 4.67 14.43 4.21
N ALA A 429 3.71 13.50 4.12
CA ALA A 429 4.01 12.11 3.79
C ALA A 429 4.69 11.98 2.41
N LEU A 430 4.19 12.71 1.41
CA LEU A 430 4.78 12.71 0.06
C LEU A 430 6.20 13.30 0.06
N VAL A 431 6.42 14.39 0.80
CA VAL A 431 7.74 14.99 0.98
C VAL A 431 8.71 13.97 1.60
N LEU A 432 8.32 13.29 2.68
CA LEU A 432 9.17 12.28 3.30
C LEU A 432 9.48 11.12 2.34
N ALA A 433 8.48 10.67 1.57
CA ALA A 433 8.62 9.54 0.65
C ALA A 433 9.50 9.85 -0.57
N CYS A 434 9.41 11.06 -1.13
CA CYS A 434 9.96 11.37 -2.46
C CYS A 434 11.09 12.41 -2.46
N LEU A 435 11.17 13.29 -1.46
CA LEU A 435 12.13 14.41 -1.46
C LEU A 435 13.59 13.95 -1.61
N PRO A 436 14.09 12.92 -0.90
CA PRO A 436 15.47 12.46 -1.07
C PRO A 436 15.80 12.06 -2.52
N LEU A 437 14.87 11.38 -3.19
CA LEU A 437 15.03 10.96 -4.58
C LEU A 437 14.94 12.17 -5.53
N LEU A 438 13.96 13.05 -5.34
CA LEU A 438 13.82 14.28 -6.12
C LEU A 438 15.08 15.15 -6.07
N LEU A 439 15.63 15.37 -4.87
CA LEU A 439 16.85 16.13 -4.66
C LEU A 439 18.06 15.48 -5.32
N LEU A 440 18.17 14.14 -5.25
CA LEU A 440 19.22 13.41 -5.95
C LEU A 440 19.10 13.58 -7.47
N LEU A 441 17.91 13.39 -8.05
CA LEU A 441 17.69 13.55 -9.49
C LEU A 441 18.00 14.98 -9.94
N ALA A 442 17.51 15.99 -9.21
CA ALA A 442 17.81 17.39 -9.48
C ALA A 442 19.31 17.69 -9.39
N TYR A 443 20.00 17.15 -8.38
CA TYR A 443 21.45 17.27 -8.25
C TYR A 443 22.20 16.65 -9.44
N LEU A 444 21.77 15.47 -9.93
CA LEU A 444 22.39 14.81 -11.08
C LEU A 444 22.23 15.63 -12.37
N VAL A 445 21.06 16.23 -12.58
CA VAL A 445 20.80 17.13 -13.71
C VAL A 445 21.64 18.41 -13.59
N TYR A 446 21.60 19.06 -12.43
CA TYR A 446 22.34 20.30 -12.16
C TYR A 446 23.85 20.13 -12.35
N THR A 447 24.41 19.03 -11.86
CA THR A 447 25.85 18.72 -11.98
C THR A 447 26.25 18.11 -13.33
N ARG A 448 25.32 18.06 -14.31
CA ARG A 448 25.52 17.45 -15.64
C ARG A 448 25.98 15.99 -15.60
N ARG A 449 25.73 15.29 -14.49
CA ARG A 449 25.95 13.84 -14.36
C ARG A 449 24.85 13.04 -15.05
N TRP A 450 23.65 13.62 -15.13
CA TRP A 450 22.58 13.20 -16.03
C TRP A 450 22.37 14.33 -17.04
N LYS A 451 22.94 14.17 -18.24
CA LYS A 451 22.87 15.19 -19.29
C LYS A 451 21.51 15.11 -19.98
N LEU A 452 20.66 16.10 -19.73
CA LEU A 452 19.39 16.26 -20.38
C LEU A 452 19.35 17.62 -21.07
N ASN A 453 18.84 17.67 -22.31
CA ASN A 453 18.45 18.93 -22.93
C ASN A 453 17.05 19.37 -22.43
N LEU A 454 16.62 20.59 -22.78
CA LEU A 454 15.35 21.16 -22.33
C LEU A 454 14.15 20.23 -22.60
N TRP A 455 14.07 19.64 -23.78
CA TRP A 455 12.95 18.76 -24.16
C TRP A 455 12.94 17.46 -23.37
N GLN A 456 14.12 16.91 -23.06
CA GLN A 456 14.22 15.71 -22.23
C GLN A 456 13.86 16.01 -20.77
N VAL A 457 14.24 17.19 -20.26
CA VAL A 457 13.79 17.66 -18.94
C VAL A 457 12.27 17.78 -18.92
N LEU A 458 11.66 18.41 -19.94
CA LEU A 458 10.21 18.53 -20.05
C LEU A 458 9.51 17.16 -20.20
N ALA A 459 10.12 16.21 -20.91
CA ALA A 459 9.59 14.85 -21.06
C ALA A 459 9.59 14.05 -19.75
N VAL A 460 10.45 14.40 -18.78
CA VAL A 460 10.45 13.82 -17.43
C VAL A 460 9.58 14.64 -16.48
N ALA A 461 9.83 15.93 -16.36
CA ALA A 461 9.16 16.81 -15.41
C ALA A 461 7.68 17.04 -15.74
N GLY A 462 7.31 17.08 -17.03
CA GLY A 462 5.93 17.29 -17.47
C GLY A 462 4.99 16.21 -16.96
N PRO A 463 5.23 14.92 -17.27
CA PRO A 463 4.42 13.84 -16.73
C PRO A 463 4.41 13.75 -15.21
N LEU A 464 5.57 13.93 -14.56
CA LEU A 464 5.64 13.92 -13.09
C LEU A 464 4.80 15.04 -12.47
N GLY A 465 4.85 16.25 -13.02
CA GLY A 465 4.04 17.38 -12.57
C GLY A 465 2.55 17.12 -12.75
N ALA A 466 2.14 16.59 -13.90
CA ALA A 466 0.74 16.25 -14.17
C ALA A 466 0.21 15.18 -13.20
N PHE A 467 0.95 14.08 -13.00
CA PHE A 467 0.56 13.04 -12.04
C PHE A 467 0.50 13.56 -10.61
N LEU A 468 1.43 14.43 -10.23
CA LEU A 468 1.42 15.05 -8.90
C LEU A 468 0.17 15.89 -8.68
N VAL A 469 -0.17 16.78 -9.62
CA VAL A 469 -1.35 17.65 -9.51
C VAL A 469 -2.63 16.83 -9.45
N VAL A 470 -2.81 15.88 -10.38
CA VAL A 470 -4.00 15.02 -10.42
C VAL A 470 -4.12 14.19 -9.14
N GLY A 471 -3.01 13.62 -8.65
CA GLY A 471 -3.00 12.83 -7.43
C GLY A 471 -3.34 13.64 -6.18
N LEU A 472 -2.86 14.89 -6.06
CA LEU A 472 -3.21 15.78 -4.95
C LEU A 472 -4.70 16.17 -4.97
N ILE A 473 -5.25 16.47 -6.14
CA ILE A 473 -6.69 16.74 -6.29
C ILE A 473 -7.51 15.51 -5.89
N ALA A 474 -7.13 14.32 -6.38
CA ALA A 474 -7.81 13.08 -6.01
C ALA A 474 -7.70 12.76 -4.51
N SER A 475 -6.57 13.07 -3.87
CA SER A 475 -6.40 12.92 -2.42
C SER A 475 -7.26 13.87 -1.60
N SER A 476 -7.68 15.01 -2.15
CA SER A 476 -8.56 15.95 -1.45
C SER A 476 -10.03 15.56 -1.49
N LYS A 477 -10.45 14.61 -2.34
CA LYS A 477 -11.86 14.20 -2.40
C LYS A 477 -12.31 13.45 -1.15
N VAL A 478 -13.60 13.53 -0.82
CA VAL A 478 -14.26 12.60 0.11
C VAL A 478 -13.97 11.14 -0.32
N GLY A 479 -13.71 10.24 0.63
CA GLY A 479 -13.14 8.90 0.39
C GLY A 479 -11.62 8.85 0.09
N GLY A 480 -10.97 9.97 -0.26
CA GLY A 480 -9.53 10.09 -0.53
C GLY A 480 -8.63 10.43 0.67
N GLY A 481 -7.33 10.63 0.44
CA GLY A 481 -6.43 11.29 1.42
C GLY A 481 -6.09 10.52 2.70
N THR A 482 -6.45 9.24 2.78
CA THR A 482 -6.13 8.36 3.92
C THR A 482 -4.68 7.86 3.93
N ASN A 483 -3.98 7.98 2.80
CA ASN A 483 -2.59 7.59 2.56
C ASN A 483 -2.14 8.16 1.19
N LEU A 484 -1.00 7.69 0.65
CA LEU A 484 -0.44 8.14 -0.63
C LEU A 484 -0.97 7.40 -1.88
N HIS A 485 -2.06 6.61 -1.81
CA HIS A 485 -2.50 5.77 -2.93
C HIS A 485 -2.88 6.54 -4.19
N ASN A 486 -3.40 7.78 -4.08
CA ASN A 486 -3.72 8.59 -5.26
C ASN A 486 -2.49 9.18 -5.96
N LEU A 487 -1.31 9.07 -5.35
CA LEU A 487 -0.03 9.49 -5.92
C LEU A 487 0.66 8.33 -6.66
N ASP A 488 -0.07 7.23 -6.90
CA ASP A 488 0.41 6.02 -7.57
C ASP A 488 1.15 6.29 -8.89
N MET A 489 0.54 7.08 -9.79
CA MET A 489 1.12 7.39 -11.09
C MET A 489 2.42 8.19 -10.96
N PHE A 490 2.46 9.11 -9.97
CA PHE A 490 3.62 9.92 -9.67
C PHE A 490 4.77 9.06 -9.11
N LEU A 491 4.47 8.17 -8.15
CA LEU A 491 5.46 7.26 -7.55
C LEU A 491 6.05 6.32 -8.60
N ILE A 492 5.23 5.72 -9.48
CA ILE A 492 5.75 4.92 -10.59
C ILE A 492 6.57 5.79 -11.55
N GLY A 493 6.12 7.00 -11.89
CA GLY A 493 6.89 7.94 -12.72
C GLY A 493 8.26 8.26 -12.12
N MET A 494 8.34 8.46 -10.81
CA MET A 494 9.60 8.68 -10.07
C MET A 494 10.53 7.47 -10.17
N LEU A 495 9.98 6.25 -10.13
CA LEU A 495 10.74 5.02 -10.36
C LEU A 495 11.32 4.95 -11.79
N PHE A 496 10.54 5.33 -12.81
CA PHE A 496 11.04 5.46 -14.18
C PHE A 496 12.17 6.48 -14.29
N ALA A 497 12.00 7.67 -13.69
CA ALA A 497 13.05 8.69 -13.66
C ALA A 497 14.33 8.20 -12.97
N ALA A 498 14.21 7.48 -11.85
CA ALA A 498 15.33 6.85 -11.16
C ALA A 498 16.06 5.83 -12.04
N ALA A 499 15.33 5.00 -12.80
CA ALA A 499 15.92 4.03 -13.72
C ALA A 499 16.62 4.68 -14.92
N LEU A 500 16.06 5.78 -15.46
CA LEU A 500 16.71 6.56 -16.51
C LEU A 500 18.03 7.18 -16.02
N ALA A 501 18.02 7.79 -14.83
CA ALA A 501 19.22 8.33 -14.20
C ALA A 501 20.24 7.23 -13.85
N TRP A 502 19.77 6.05 -13.42
CA TRP A 502 20.60 4.88 -13.18
C TRP A 502 21.40 4.50 -14.43
N GLU A 503 20.72 4.33 -15.55
CA GLU A 503 21.32 3.96 -16.83
C GLU A 503 22.18 5.07 -17.45
N ALA A 504 21.88 6.34 -17.19
CA ALA A 504 22.69 7.48 -17.62
C ALA A 504 24.09 7.53 -16.97
N GLY A 505 24.39 6.62 -16.04
CA GLY A 505 25.73 6.39 -15.51
C GLY A 505 25.83 6.50 -13.99
N LEU A 506 24.73 6.74 -13.28
CA LEU A 506 24.72 6.75 -11.81
C LEU A 506 25.22 5.41 -11.25
N TYR A 507 24.93 4.27 -11.90
CA TYR A 507 25.38 2.96 -11.44
C TYR A 507 26.91 2.83 -11.32
N LYS A 508 27.68 3.49 -12.20
CA LYS A 508 29.14 3.48 -12.19
C LYS A 508 29.73 4.38 -11.10
N HIS A 509 28.99 5.43 -10.74
CA HIS A 509 29.48 6.52 -9.91
C HIS A 509 28.82 6.56 -8.53
N LEU A 510 28.02 5.56 -8.13
CA LEU A 510 27.29 5.58 -6.87
C LEU A 510 28.22 5.72 -5.66
N ALA A 511 29.31 4.95 -5.63
CA ALA A 511 30.31 5.02 -4.56
C ALA A 511 31.05 6.37 -4.55
N SER A 512 31.45 6.87 -5.72
CA SER A 512 32.13 8.18 -5.80
C SER A 512 31.20 9.33 -5.46
N LEU A 513 29.91 9.23 -5.80
CA LEU A 513 28.87 10.19 -5.44
C LEU A 513 28.68 10.25 -3.92
N ALA A 514 28.60 9.11 -3.26
CA ALA A 514 28.49 9.01 -1.80
C ALA A 514 29.73 9.56 -1.07
N ASN A 515 30.92 9.39 -1.66
CA ASN A 515 32.17 9.87 -1.09
C ASN A 515 32.46 11.35 -1.39
N ALA A 516 31.81 11.94 -2.40
CA ALA A 516 32.03 13.34 -2.77
C ALA A 516 31.53 14.33 -1.70
N SER A 517 30.48 13.98 -0.95
CA SER A 517 29.85 14.88 0.02
C SER A 517 29.04 14.12 1.06
N ALA A 518 29.06 14.60 2.31
CA ALA A 518 28.18 14.10 3.36
C ALA A 518 26.68 14.29 3.02
N TRP A 519 26.35 15.32 2.24
CA TRP A 519 24.99 15.56 1.76
C TRP A 519 24.51 14.45 0.82
N ASN A 520 25.32 14.08 -0.18
CA ASN A 520 24.98 12.99 -1.10
C ASN A 520 24.81 11.65 -0.36
N LYS A 521 25.66 11.41 0.65
CA LYS A 521 25.54 10.25 1.53
C LYS A 521 24.22 10.27 2.30
N ALA A 522 23.83 11.41 2.86
CA ALA A 522 22.55 11.57 3.56
C ALA A 522 21.34 11.36 2.63
N LEU A 523 21.37 11.89 1.41
CA LEU A 523 20.31 11.67 0.41
C LEU A 523 20.15 10.19 0.07
N LEU A 524 21.25 9.49 -0.22
CA LEU A 524 21.22 8.07 -0.52
C LEU A 524 20.78 7.22 0.67
N LEU A 525 21.17 7.59 1.90
CA LEU A 525 20.60 6.97 3.12
C LEU A 525 19.09 7.20 3.18
N GLY A 526 18.61 8.44 2.95
CA GLY A 526 17.18 8.75 2.98
C GLY A 526 16.37 7.94 1.98
N ILE A 527 16.87 7.81 0.74
CA ILE A 527 16.24 7.03 -0.34
C ILE A 527 16.03 5.55 0.03
N VAL A 528 16.90 4.99 0.88
CA VAL A 528 16.83 3.58 1.28
C VAL A 528 16.17 3.40 2.65
N MET A 529 16.56 4.20 3.64
CA MET A 529 16.19 3.98 5.04
C MET A 529 14.77 4.46 5.35
N ILE A 530 14.27 5.52 4.72
CA ILE A 530 12.88 5.98 4.92
C ILE A 530 11.88 4.90 4.48
N PRO A 531 11.91 4.40 3.23
CA PRO A 531 10.99 3.34 2.82
C PRO A 531 11.27 2.00 3.51
N ALA A 532 12.50 1.72 3.98
CA ALA A 532 12.81 0.51 4.73
C ALA A 532 12.30 0.53 6.18
N PHE A 533 12.22 1.71 6.81
CA PHE A 533 11.81 1.85 8.20
C PHE A 533 10.29 1.93 8.38
N THR A 534 9.58 2.48 7.39
CA THR A 534 8.12 2.69 7.45
C THR A 534 7.32 1.42 7.76
N PRO A 535 7.57 0.26 7.11
CA PRO A 535 6.86 -1.00 7.40
C PRO A 535 7.09 -1.47 8.84
N MET A 536 8.27 -1.23 9.41
CA MET A 536 8.56 -1.58 10.80
C MET A 536 7.79 -0.68 11.78
N ILE A 537 7.54 0.59 11.47
CA ILE A 537 6.69 1.47 12.29
C ILE A 537 5.24 1.00 12.24
N GLN A 538 4.77 0.57 11.07
CA GLN A 538 3.38 0.17 10.83
C GLN A 538 3.07 -1.25 11.31
N ALA A 539 4.08 -2.13 11.36
CA ALA A 539 3.93 -3.52 11.78
C ALA A 539 3.27 -3.65 13.17
N ARG A 540 2.15 -4.36 13.20
CA ARG A 540 1.39 -4.76 14.39
C ARG A 540 0.91 -6.20 14.20
N PRO A 541 0.82 -7.00 15.28
CA PRO A 541 0.17 -8.29 15.23
C PRO A 541 -1.32 -8.10 14.96
N LEU A 542 -1.85 -8.94 14.08
CA LEU A 542 -3.29 -9.04 13.86
C LEU A 542 -3.94 -9.57 15.15
N GLN A 543 -4.83 -8.78 15.75
CA GLN A 543 -5.57 -9.17 16.94
C GLN A 543 -6.91 -9.75 16.52
N LEU A 544 -7.01 -11.09 16.55
CA LEU A 544 -8.26 -11.80 16.30
C LEU A 544 -8.92 -12.23 17.62
N PRO A 545 -10.26 -12.35 17.65
CA PRO A 545 -10.96 -12.98 18.76
C PRO A 545 -10.51 -14.43 18.98
N THR A 546 -10.78 -14.97 20.18
CA THR A 546 -10.53 -16.39 20.48
C THR A 546 -11.42 -17.29 19.61
N PRO A 547 -10.96 -18.49 19.23
CA PRO A 547 -11.73 -19.42 18.40
C PRO A 547 -13.18 -19.62 18.86
N ASP A 548 -13.40 -19.85 20.16
CA ASP A 548 -14.74 -20.02 20.73
C ASP A 548 -15.68 -18.84 20.44
N LYS A 549 -15.18 -17.61 20.46
CA LYS A 549 -15.99 -16.41 20.16
C LYS A 549 -16.32 -16.31 18.67
N VAL A 550 -15.40 -16.76 17.82
CA VAL A 550 -15.59 -16.78 16.37
C VAL A 550 -16.62 -17.84 16.00
N GLU A 551 -16.48 -19.05 16.55
CA GLU A 551 -17.40 -20.17 16.32
C GLU A 551 -18.81 -19.84 16.85
N ASN A 552 -18.92 -19.34 18.07
CA ASN A 552 -20.23 -18.93 18.63
C ASN A 552 -20.92 -17.86 17.78
N ALA A 553 -20.18 -16.86 17.28
CA ALA A 553 -20.76 -15.83 16.42
C ALA A 553 -21.17 -16.40 15.07
N LEU A 554 -20.35 -17.29 14.49
CA LEU A 554 -20.64 -17.90 13.19
C LEU A 554 -21.86 -18.81 13.25
N SER A 555 -21.94 -19.70 14.25
CA SER A 555 -23.08 -20.60 14.44
C SER A 555 -24.39 -19.84 14.62
N ALA A 556 -24.39 -18.81 15.45
CA ALA A 556 -25.62 -18.05 15.69
C ALA A 556 -26.01 -17.14 14.49
N ILE A 557 -25.06 -16.70 13.66
CA ILE A 557 -25.37 -16.11 12.34
C ILE A 557 -26.00 -17.16 11.42
N GLN A 558 -25.42 -18.36 11.32
CA GLN A 558 -25.96 -19.45 10.50
C GLN A 558 -27.39 -19.81 10.90
N GLU A 559 -27.66 -19.96 12.20
CA GLU A 559 -28.99 -20.24 12.76
C GLU A 559 -29.98 -19.10 12.45
N SER A 560 -29.59 -17.85 12.72
CA SER A 560 -30.46 -16.68 12.49
C SER A 560 -30.80 -16.51 11.01
N VAL A 561 -29.81 -16.67 10.13
CA VAL A 561 -29.99 -16.59 8.68
C VAL A 561 -30.86 -17.73 8.18
N SER A 562 -30.62 -18.97 8.61
CA SER A 562 -31.41 -20.14 8.19
C SER A 562 -32.88 -20.03 8.61
N CYS A 563 -33.14 -19.42 9.77
CA CYS A 563 -34.50 -19.13 10.20
C CYS A 563 -35.12 -17.98 9.39
N ALA A 564 -34.45 -16.84 9.32
CA ALA A 564 -34.98 -15.65 8.64
C ALA A 564 -35.24 -15.88 7.15
N ALA A 565 -34.44 -16.72 6.49
CA ALA A 565 -34.62 -17.09 5.09
C ALA A 565 -35.97 -17.78 4.81
N GLN A 566 -36.65 -18.32 5.82
CA GLN A 566 -37.99 -18.93 5.68
C GLN A 566 -39.12 -17.90 5.65
N HIS A 567 -38.83 -16.65 6.07
CA HIS A 567 -39.84 -15.61 6.29
C HIS A 567 -39.68 -14.39 5.38
N GLY A 568 -38.59 -14.28 4.63
CA GLY A 568 -38.31 -13.16 3.74
C GLY A 568 -36.87 -13.13 3.27
N GLU A 569 -36.46 -12.01 2.69
CA GLU A 569 -35.12 -11.85 2.14
C GLU A 569 -34.08 -11.58 3.24
N VAL A 570 -32.94 -12.27 3.17
CA VAL A 570 -31.81 -12.00 4.07
C VAL A 570 -30.81 -11.10 3.36
N LEU A 571 -30.68 -9.87 3.84
CA LEU A 571 -29.79 -8.88 3.26
C LEU A 571 -28.41 -8.93 3.91
N PHE A 572 -27.39 -9.32 3.14
CA PHE A 572 -25.99 -9.14 3.52
C PHE A 572 -25.47 -7.80 2.96
N MET A 573 -25.53 -6.74 3.77
CA MET A 573 -24.88 -5.46 3.43
C MET A 573 -23.35 -5.57 3.58
N ASP A 574 -22.89 -6.21 4.66
CA ASP A 574 -21.49 -6.56 4.91
C ASP A 574 -21.36 -8.09 5.10
N GLN A 575 -20.14 -8.59 5.26
CA GLN A 575 -19.82 -10.00 5.51
C GLN A 575 -20.20 -10.96 4.35
N ARG A 576 -20.30 -10.47 3.12
CA ARG A 576 -20.66 -11.30 1.93
C ARG A 576 -19.68 -12.44 1.65
N GLN A 577 -18.44 -12.35 2.13
CA GLN A 577 -17.49 -13.46 2.05
C GLN A 577 -17.96 -14.71 2.81
N LEU A 578 -18.90 -14.58 3.76
CA LEU A 578 -19.55 -15.73 4.40
C LEU A 578 -20.34 -16.56 3.38
N LEU A 579 -20.99 -15.91 2.41
CA LEU A 579 -21.64 -16.58 1.28
C LEU A 579 -20.60 -17.13 0.30
N THR A 580 -19.59 -16.32 -0.05
CA THR A 580 -18.54 -16.69 -1.03
C THR A 580 -17.81 -18.00 -0.71
N PHE A 581 -17.55 -18.25 0.58
CA PHE A 581 -16.81 -19.42 1.04
C PHE A 581 -17.70 -20.51 1.66
N GLY A 582 -19.02 -20.41 1.53
CA GLY A 582 -19.95 -21.42 2.04
C GLY A 582 -20.01 -21.50 3.57
N PHE A 583 -19.64 -20.43 4.28
CA PHE A 583 -19.89 -20.36 5.72
C PHE A 583 -21.38 -20.18 6.03
N VAL A 584 -22.13 -19.60 5.10
CA VAL A 584 -23.60 -19.54 5.12
C VAL A 584 -24.08 -20.09 3.77
N GLU A 585 -24.96 -21.08 3.81
CA GLU A 585 -25.43 -21.82 2.64
C GLU A 585 -26.94 -21.68 2.47
N ASN A 586 -27.46 -22.01 1.28
CA ASN A 586 -28.90 -22.10 0.97
C ASN A 586 -29.69 -20.80 1.16
N VAL A 587 -29.03 -19.64 1.02
CA VAL A 587 -29.67 -18.32 1.09
C VAL A 587 -29.57 -17.65 -0.28
N PRO A 588 -30.70 -17.20 -0.87
CA PRO A 588 -30.66 -16.41 -2.10
C PRO A 588 -29.78 -15.17 -1.92
N LEU A 589 -28.84 -14.95 -2.86
CA LEU A 589 -28.03 -13.74 -2.88
C LEU A 589 -28.90 -12.55 -3.34
N LEU A 590 -28.93 -11.52 -2.51
CA LEU A 590 -29.42 -10.20 -2.87
C LEU A 590 -28.21 -9.31 -3.25
N PRO A 591 -27.99 -9.01 -4.54
CA PRO A 591 -26.80 -8.27 -4.97
C PRO A 591 -26.84 -6.78 -4.60
N GLU A 592 -28.03 -6.18 -4.50
CA GLU A 592 -28.25 -4.78 -4.11
C GLU A 592 -27.81 -4.50 -2.66
N TYR A 593 -27.70 -3.21 -2.33
CA TYR A 593 -27.36 -2.69 -1.00
C TYR A 593 -26.03 -3.21 -0.40
N GLU A 594 -25.06 -3.52 -1.25
CA GLU A 594 -23.68 -3.82 -0.84
C GLU A 594 -23.03 -2.60 -0.17
N LYS A 595 -22.35 -2.80 0.96
CA LYS A 595 -21.76 -1.75 1.80
C LYS A 595 -20.98 -0.66 1.04
N LYS A 596 -20.04 -1.00 0.15
CA LYS A 596 -19.25 0.00 -0.59
C LYS A 596 -20.11 0.78 -1.57
N TYR A 597 -21.04 0.10 -2.25
CA TYR A 597 -21.97 0.78 -3.14
C TYR A 597 -22.90 1.72 -2.37
N VAL A 598 -23.52 1.23 -1.29
CA VAL A 598 -24.36 2.06 -0.40
C VAL A 598 -23.59 3.25 0.16
N MET A 599 -22.34 3.05 0.57
CA MET A 599 -21.49 4.15 1.03
C MET A 599 -21.26 5.17 -0.10
N ASP A 600 -20.97 4.74 -1.33
CA ASP A 600 -20.80 5.65 -2.47
C ASP A 600 -22.07 6.47 -2.76
N GLN A 601 -23.25 5.82 -2.68
CA GLN A 601 -24.54 6.50 -2.80
C GLN A 601 -24.78 7.48 -1.65
N ALA A 602 -24.38 7.15 -0.41
CA ALA A 602 -24.49 8.02 0.75
C ALA A 602 -23.59 9.27 0.60
N LEU A 603 -22.36 9.09 0.13
CA LEU A 603 -21.41 10.20 -0.07
C LEU A 603 -21.81 11.15 -1.19
N SER A 604 -22.62 10.68 -2.14
CA SER A 604 -23.18 11.48 -3.23
C SER A 604 -24.59 12.01 -2.92
N ALA A 605 -25.13 11.73 -1.73
CA ALA A 605 -26.48 12.11 -1.31
C ALA A 605 -27.57 11.71 -2.34
N ASN A 606 -27.47 10.50 -2.89
CA ASN A 606 -28.39 10.01 -3.92
C ASN A 606 -29.78 9.69 -3.34
N VAL A 607 -30.66 10.69 -3.31
CA VAL A 607 -32.03 10.58 -2.79
C VAL A 607 -32.81 9.45 -3.46
N SER A 608 -32.75 9.35 -4.80
CA SER A 608 -33.52 8.33 -5.54
C SER A 608 -33.13 6.91 -5.17
N TYR A 609 -31.84 6.65 -4.92
CA TYR A 609 -31.37 5.35 -4.47
C TYR A 609 -31.90 5.00 -3.08
N PHE A 610 -31.88 5.99 -2.18
CA PHE A 610 -32.33 5.79 -0.80
C PHE A 610 -33.84 5.77 -0.65
N ASP A 611 -34.62 6.44 -1.50
CA ASP A 611 -36.08 6.35 -1.49
C ASP A 611 -36.55 4.90 -1.70
N GLU A 612 -35.92 4.17 -2.62
CA GLU A 612 -36.19 2.74 -2.82
C GLU A 612 -35.76 1.94 -1.58
N PHE A 613 -34.54 2.15 -1.08
CA PHE A 613 -34.04 1.46 0.11
C PHE A 613 -34.98 1.65 1.31
N TYR A 614 -35.44 2.87 1.57
CA TYR A 614 -36.31 3.21 2.69
C TYR A 614 -37.71 2.62 2.53
N THR A 615 -38.25 2.61 1.31
CA THR A 615 -39.54 1.95 1.04
C THR A 615 -39.47 0.46 1.39
N ARG A 616 -38.37 -0.21 1.03
CA ARG A 616 -38.16 -1.64 1.34
C ARG A 616 -37.95 -1.89 2.84
N LEU A 617 -37.26 -0.97 3.53
CA LEU A 617 -37.14 -1.01 4.99
C LEU A 617 -38.52 -0.84 5.66
N GLU A 618 -39.31 0.15 5.27
CA GLU A 618 -40.64 0.41 5.82
C GLU A 618 -41.61 -0.76 5.59
N ALA A 619 -41.52 -1.40 4.43
CA ALA A 619 -42.31 -2.59 4.10
C ALA A 619 -41.87 -3.86 4.84
N HIS A 620 -40.78 -3.81 5.63
CA HIS A 620 -40.19 -4.95 6.32
C HIS A 620 -39.91 -6.13 5.38
N GLU A 621 -39.39 -5.85 4.18
CA GLU A 621 -39.10 -6.87 3.15
C GLU A 621 -37.92 -7.76 3.52
N PHE A 622 -36.90 -7.17 4.16
CA PHE A 622 -35.78 -7.94 4.67
C PHE A 622 -36.21 -8.61 5.98
N SER A 623 -36.14 -9.93 6.04
CA SER A 623 -36.41 -10.66 7.28
C SER A 623 -35.23 -10.56 8.26
N LEU A 624 -34.03 -10.38 7.73
CA LEU A 624 -32.78 -10.19 8.49
C LEU A 624 -31.80 -9.34 7.68
N ILE A 625 -31.12 -8.40 8.33
CA ILE A 625 -30.03 -7.61 7.76
C ILE A 625 -28.74 -7.91 8.52
N VAL A 626 -27.71 -8.37 7.81
CA VAL A 626 -26.37 -8.63 8.32
C VAL A 626 -25.42 -7.52 7.89
N ILE A 627 -24.89 -6.79 8.86
CA ILE A 627 -24.08 -5.59 8.63
C ILE A 627 -22.99 -5.45 9.70
N ASP A 628 -22.05 -4.52 9.52
CA ASP A 628 -21.15 -4.15 10.61
C ASP A 628 -21.87 -3.36 11.71
N ARG A 629 -21.20 -3.15 12.83
CA ARG A 629 -21.81 -2.53 14.00
C ARG A 629 -22.30 -1.11 13.70
N GLN A 630 -23.56 -0.85 14.04
CA GLN A 630 -24.20 0.43 13.81
C GLN A 630 -24.25 1.27 15.09
N ALA A 631 -24.16 2.58 14.94
CA ALA A 631 -24.33 3.53 16.05
C ALA A 631 -24.77 4.88 15.51
N ILE A 632 -25.83 5.47 16.07
CA ILE A 632 -26.20 6.86 15.78
C ILE A 632 -25.22 7.78 16.51
N ARG A 633 -24.06 8.01 15.88
CA ARG A 633 -23.00 8.88 16.41
C ARG A 633 -22.45 9.75 15.29
N PHE A 634 -22.96 10.97 15.22
CA PHE A 634 -22.34 12.02 14.43
C PHE A 634 -21.00 12.44 15.06
N GLN A 635 -20.02 12.66 14.21
CA GLN A 635 -18.66 13.07 14.59
C GLN A 635 -18.41 14.49 14.08
N ASN A 636 -17.72 15.29 14.90
CA ASN A 636 -17.16 16.58 14.50
C ASN A 636 -15.64 16.46 14.62
N ASP A 637 -14.92 16.65 13.52
CA ASP A 637 -13.45 16.64 13.45
C ASP A 637 -12.80 15.28 13.78
N GLY A 638 -13.54 14.19 13.56
CA GLY A 638 -13.10 12.81 13.73
C GLY A 638 -12.34 12.24 12.52
N LYS A 639 -11.76 11.04 12.66
CA LYS A 639 -11.21 10.31 11.52
C LYS A 639 -12.35 9.85 10.62
N LEU A 640 -12.31 10.23 9.33
CA LEU A 640 -13.36 9.93 8.35
C LEU A 640 -14.76 10.33 8.87
N ASP A 641 -14.84 11.51 9.50
CA ASP A 641 -16.07 12.04 10.09
C ASP A 641 -17.14 12.33 9.03
N VAL A 642 -16.77 12.89 7.88
CA VAL A 642 -17.68 13.10 6.74
C VAL A 642 -18.26 11.78 6.26
N GLU A 643 -17.42 10.76 6.05
CA GLU A 643 -17.88 9.43 5.63
C GLU A 643 -18.77 8.76 6.70
N ASN A 644 -18.39 8.88 7.97
CA ASN A 644 -19.20 8.40 9.08
C ASN A 644 -20.57 9.08 9.12
N ASN A 645 -20.61 10.42 9.02
CA ASN A 645 -21.85 11.18 9.14
C ASN A 645 -22.79 10.91 7.96
N ALA A 646 -22.26 10.75 6.75
CA ALA A 646 -23.03 10.33 5.59
C ALA A 646 -23.65 8.95 5.81
N TRP A 647 -22.87 7.97 6.30
CA TRP A 647 -23.41 6.64 6.62
C TRP A 647 -24.47 6.68 7.72
N VAL A 648 -24.23 7.45 8.79
CA VAL A 648 -25.20 7.56 9.89
C VAL A 648 -26.51 8.17 9.40
N GLN A 649 -26.43 9.24 8.60
CA GLN A 649 -27.59 9.95 8.06
C GLN A 649 -28.39 9.07 7.10
N TRP A 650 -27.72 8.47 6.10
CA TRP A 650 -28.39 7.81 4.99
C TRP A 650 -28.69 6.33 5.24
N VAL A 651 -28.00 5.68 6.17
CA VAL A 651 -28.13 4.23 6.42
C VAL A 651 -28.54 3.94 7.85
N THR A 652 -27.77 4.39 8.84
CA THR A 652 -28.00 3.96 10.23
C THR A 652 -29.32 4.48 10.79
N VAL A 653 -29.65 5.76 10.60
CA VAL A 653 -30.89 6.35 11.14
C VAL A 653 -32.14 5.67 10.54
N PRO A 654 -32.29 5.57 9.19
CA PRO A 654 -33.44 4.89 8.59
C PRO A 654 -33.53 3.40 8.95
N LEU A 655 -32.38 2.72 9.06
CA LEU A 655 -32.34 1.31 9.47
C LEU A 655 -32.97 1.12 10.86
N VAL A 656 -32.57 1.91 11.85
CA VAL A 656 -33.05 1.72 13.24
C VAL A 656 -34.47 2.22 13.49
N GLU A 657 -35.06 2.95 12.54
CA GLU A 657 -36.48 3.35 12.59
C GLU A 657 -37.43 2.18 12.32
N HIS A 658 -37.00 1.22 11.48
CA HIS A 658 -37.82 0.07 11.06
C HIS A 658 -37.30 -1.28 11.57
N TYR A 659 -36.02 -1.37 11.93
CA TYR A 659 -35.37 -2.60 12.37
C TYR A 659 -34.69 -2.44 13.73
N GLU A 660 -34.75 -3.48 14.56
CA GLU A 660 -34.04 -3.55 15.84
C GLU A 660 -32.85 -4.50 15.79
N SER A 661 -31.78 -4.15 16.51
CA SER A 661 -30.63 -5.05 16.68
C SER A 661 -31.04 -6.24 17.54
N ILE A 662 -31.16 -7.41 16.93
CA ILE A 662 -31.42 -8.66 17.65
C ILE A 662 -30.15 -9.28 18.21
N GLN A 663 -28.99 -9.00 17.60
CA GLN A 663 -27.71 -9.52 18.07
C GLN A 663 -26.52 -8.68 17.63
N ASN A 664 -25.60 -8.39 18.58
CA ASN A 664 -24.41 -7.58 18.34
C ASN A 664 -23.14 -8.31 18.82
N TYR A 665 -22.38 -8.86 17.88
CA TYR A 665 -21.12 -9.55 18.16
C TYR A 665 -19.94 -8.59 18.07
N LYS A 666 -19.76 -7.82 19.14
CA LYS A 666 -18.74 -6.76 19.23
C LYS A 666 -17.33 -7.22 18.86
N GLN A 667 -16.99 -8.48 19.15
CA GLN A 667 -15.64 -9.02 18.97
C GLN A 667 -15.33 -9.36 17.50
N VAL A 668 -16.32 -9.79 16.72
CA VAL A 668 -16.16 -10.07 15.29
C VAL A 668 -16.66 -8.94 14.39
N GLY A 669 -17.24 -7.89 14.98
CA GLY A 669 -17.63 -6.68 14.27
C GLY A 669 -18.92 -6.83 13.46
N VAL A 670 -19.80 -7.76 13.82
CA VAL A 670 -21.05 -8.05 13.10
C VAL A 670 -22.25 -7.70 13.97
N GLU A 671 -23.29 -7.14 13.36
CA GLU A 671 -24.58 -6.86 13.97
C GLU A 671 -25.70 -7.33 13.04
N MET A 672 -26.74 -7.91 13.64
CA MET A 672 -27.89 -8.44 12.93
C MET A 672 -29.13 -7.67 13.34
N PHE A 673 -29.92 -7.28 12.34
CA PHE A 673 -31.13 -6.49 12.49
C PHE A 673 -32.34 -7.26 11.96
N ALA A 674 -33.45 -7.24 12.70
CA ALA A 674 -34.73 -7.79 12.26
C ALA A 674 -35.84 -6.72 12.38
N PRO A 675 -36.95 -6.86 11.63
CA PRO A 675 -38.04 -5.89 11.67
C PRO A 675 -38.60 -5.72 13.08
N ILE A 676 -38.83 -4.47 13.49
CA ILE A 676 -39.36 -4.15 14.83
C ILE A 676 -40.73 -4.83 15.01
N GLY A 677 -40.88 -5.53 16.14
CA GLY A 677 -42.14 -6.17 16.51
C GLY A 677 -42.47 -7.44 15.74
N ARG A 678 -41.53 -8.01 14.95
CA ARG A 678 -41.64 -9.36 14.39
C ARG A 678 -40.84 -10.36 15.22
N SER A 679 -41.48 -11.47 15.59
CA SER A 679 -40.82 -12.66 16.12
C SER A 679 -40.90 -13.80 15.10
N TYR A 680 -39.78 -14.46 14.83
CA TYR A 680 -39.75 -15.65 13.98
C TYR A 680 -39.78 -16.90 14.85
N ASP A 681 -40.71 -17.81 14.58
CA ASP A 681 -40.75 -19.13 15.21
C ASP A 681 -39.82 -20.06 14.43
N CYS A 682 -38.55 -20.09 14.83
CA CYS A 682 -37.55 -20.95 14.23
C CYS A 682 -37.70 -22.38 14.77
N PRO A 683 -37.68 -23.42 13.92
CA PRO A 683 -37.55 -24.79 14.40
C PRO A 683 -36.26 -24.91 15.22
N THR A 684 -36.35 -25.36 16.47
CA THR A 684 -35.16 -25.78 17.21
C THR A 684 -34.57 -26.98 16.47
N TYR A 685 -33.38 -26.83 15.89
CA TYR A 685 -32.65 -27.96 15.31
C TYR A 685 -32.38 -28.98 16.42
N GLY A 686 -33.20 -30.04 16.44
CA GLY A 686 -33.21 -31.01 17.51
C GLY A 686 -34.36 -32.01 17.39
N GLU A 687 -34.48 -32.67 16.23
CA GLU A 687 -34.88 -34.09 16.11
C GLU A 687 -34.14 -34.75 14.96
#